data_AF-A0A2E5Y5E2-F1
#
_entry.id   AF-A0A2E5Y5E2-F1
#
_cell.length_a   1.000
_cell.length_b   1.000
_cell.length_c   1.000
_cell.angle_alpha   90.00
_cell.angle_beta   90.00
_cell.angle_gamma   90.00
#
_symmetry.space_group_name_H-M   'P 1'
#
loop_
_entity.id
_entity.type
_entity.pdbx_description
1 polymer ?
#
loop_
_entity_poly.entity_id
_entity_poly.type
_entity_poly.pdbx_seq_one_letter_code
_entity_poly.pdbx_strand_id
1 'polypeptide(L)'
;MSKRSLSAVFLALLMLSGCFASNDSSSATDEETPVVIPYTINASWDIQPFTAEIGGIIDTTILLETNGVGTYTTDAQILHDGQPVSTEFWSVTEKPTYISIILLPNKPGEYNIDVTIYPSEGDSLTLQQTIDVPVPDEGTTSLIAPQYIVAESSMIVLTGQVLHESIESCIAQITIPDETSLLETNQLPIQQDGTFSYVLTELDTRAESFVVSTTAQCGLYTQTEDYRNTTIIIEANDDQDGDGILDELDDCPNGIGESDGWASNAQSDVDQDGCRDFDEDLDDDNDGILDSDDGCVSPIGWISTVENDKDQDGCHDDTNDDDDDGDGILDVDDACLDGEINWDSNLYNDWDQDGCNDLLEDNDDDNDGENDATDVCPKGRSNWINDRTPLTDFDMDGCYDSTEDFDDDNDSVNDVNATGATLDLCPTTPLGALDVDEFGCAAIERDTDGDSVNDLIDECEGTPSGLQVNAVGCADLDNDGVFANVDICANSPQRWTIDADGCAINQKPVQWTSGTSVSGPMDIVPTFTVPTLDGTFTFQNKWTGNDVYLFMFKYTDGSGNSNSGTWSTNPGTFIRNLPENTHLFYGSFDSSYHNDVLSRKSDVEARLNPSEEEQWDGRIHYIDMDASNIQGGLGQMISSFNSPFFMGIDRFQRARDTGSIYAWVSQSNDPFHYTYEPHQWNAEFEPEIRMQDDGIDVVTLYDFERHAGGWGANHNSYRNASFTMPNNMSSYDTLEVFHEHACEERSNRYQKSDGSYGGCHEWDYLAHLYICDADNSSICGTEFMRWITTYGREGRWLTDISPYLFMLEDDQERRFRYKGANKGDMTIKFLFSNWGSGERAFDAEFGFTGGQFDGTYNNESRYVRSLNFTVPDNTTRVEIVATITGHGFQKDDANCAEFCDHQHHYYMGSNHVYEWHPIVYSSTGCENEVNNGVVANQYGSWPYGRAGWCAGQDVKQWSHDITSWVDMNGQVNELTYRGLFNGQEYNPTGETNKGGRNIVAEIWVVFYTNSTT
;
A
#
# COMPACT_ATOMS: atom_id res chain seq x y z
N MET A 1 39.33 -35.71 -27.78
CA MET A 1 38.49 -36.83 -28.24
C MET A 1 38.30 -37.82 -27.09
N SER A 2 37.05 -38.13 -26.73
CA SER A 2 36.48 -39.49 -26.53
C SER A 2 37.45 -40.64 -26.18
N LYS A 3 37.21 -41.54 -25.19
CA LYS A 3 36.00 -41.80 -24.38
C LYS A 3 36.32 -42.53 -23.06
N ARG A 4 35.38 -42.38 -22.11
CA ARG A 4 35.17 -43.07 -20.82
C ARG A 4 35.15 -44.61 -20.90
N SER A 5 35.59 -45.30 -19.83
CA SER A 5 34.77 -46.08 -18.85
C SER A 5 35.70 -47.02 -18.02
N LEU A 6 35.84 -46.89 -16.69
CA LEU A 6 34.96 -47.20 -15.54
C LEU A 6 34.72 -48.71 -15.27
N SER A 7 35.43 -49.27 -14.26
CA SER A 7 34.86 -49.97 -13.08
C SER A 7 35.89 -50.83 -12.31
N ALA A 8 36.18 -50.48 -11.04
CA ALA A 8 36.73 -51.34 -9.97
C ALA A 8 36.54 -50.60 -8.61
N VAL A 9 36.26 -51.15 -7.42
CA VAL A 9 36.37 -52.50 -6.78
C VAL A 9 37.61 -52.68 -5.86
N PHE A 10 37.35 -53.16 -4.62
CA PHE A 10 38.25 -53.73 -3.56
C PHE A 10 39.11 -52.83 -2.61
N LEU A 11 38.63 -52.69 -1.35
CA LEU A 11 39.19 -53.17 -0.06
C LEU A 11 40.60 -52.75 0.50
N ALA A 12 40.62 -52.56 1.85
CA ALA A 12 41.63 -52.98 2.85
C ALA A 12 42.85 -52.08 3.28
N LEU A 13 42.74 -51.62 4.55
CA LEU A 13 43.67 -51.81 5.69
C LEU A 13 45.13 -51.26 5.72
N LEU A 14 45.36 -50.40 6.75
CA LEU A 14 46.40 -50.47 7.80
C LEU A 14 47.88 -50.03 7.55
N MET A 15 48.49 -49.54 8.65
CA MET A 15 49.93 -49.30 8.94
C MET A 15 50.57 -48.00 8.37
N LEU A 16 51.60 -47.37 8.97
CA LEU A 16 52.45 -47.70 10.14
C LEU A 16 53.04 -46.43 10.81
N SER A 17 53.53 -46.57 12.04
CA SER A 17 54.23 -45.53 12.83
C SER A 17 55.68 -45.27 12.39
N GLY A 18 56.23 -44.11 12.81
CA GLY A 18 57.66 -43.81 12.63
C GLY A 18 58.20 -42.70 13.54
N CYS A 19 58.95 -43.08 14.58
CA CYS A 19 59.89 -42.17 15.26
C CYS A 19 61.29 -42.36 14.67
N PHE A 20 62.07 -41.28 14.46
CA PHE A 20 63.53 -41.25 14.73
C PHE A 20 64.13 -39.83 14.57
N ALA A 21 65.14 -39.54 15.40
CA ALA A 21 65.84 -38.29 15.65
C ALA A 21 66.58 -37.60 14.48
N SER A 22 66.81 -36.27 14.54
CA SER A 22 68.06 -35.67 15.10
C SER A 22 68.39 -34.21 14.66
N ASN A 23 68.75 -33.39 15.66
CA ASN A 23 69.71 -32.24 15.71
C ASN A 23 69.49 -30.86 15.03
N ASP A 24 69.81 -29.84 15.85
CA ASP A 24 70.18 -28.42 15.59
C ASP A 24 69.11 -27.47 14.97
N SER A 25 68.90 -26.22 15.44
CA SER A 25 69.68 -25.35 16.34
C SER A 25 68.84 -24.40 17.23
N SER A 26 69.44 -23.85 18.29
CA SER A 26 68.99 -22.80 19.24
C SER A 26 68.14 -21.64 18.66
N SER A 27 67.27 -20.92 19.40
CA SER A 27 67.43 -20.46 20.81
C SER A 27 66.16 -19.99 21.56
N ALA A 28 66.09 -20.29 22.87
CA ALA A 28 65.54 -19.53 24.01
C ALA A 28 64.07 -19.00 24.02
N THR A 29 63.30 -19.47 25.01
CA THR A 29 62.23 -18.73 25.73
C THR A 29 62.03 -19.36 27.13
N ASP A 30 61.56 -18.56 28.10
CA ASP A 30 61.33 -18.95 29.50
C ASP A 30 60.02 -19.75 29.70
N GLU A 31 59.92 -20.51 30.79
CA GLU A 31 58.67 -21.14 31.24
C GLU A 31 57.81 -20.12 32.01
N GLU A 32 56.72 -19.64 31.40
CA GLU A 32 55.64 -18.97 32.13
C GLU A 32 54.56 -19.98 32.57
N THR A 33 54.21 -19.96 33.84
CA THR A 33 53.07 -20.72 34.38
C THR A 33 51.76 -20.08 33.92
N PRO A 34 50.77 -20.84 33.41
CA PRO A 34 49.51 -20.27 32.93
C PRO A 34 48.75 -19.58 34.07
N VAL A 35 48.41 -18.31 33.85
CA VAL A 35 47.56 -17.53 34.75
C VAL A 35 46.12 -18.00 34.57
N VAL A 36 45.49 -18.49 35.65
CA VAL A 36 44.06 -18.78 35.66
C VAL A 36 43.33 -17.45 35.80
N ILE A 37 42.61 -17.03 34.76
CA ILE A 37 41.74 -15.85 34.79
C ILE A 37 40.42 -16.28 35.47
N PRO A 38 40.01 -15.64 36.58
CA PRO A 38 38.75 -15.97 37.26
C PRO A 38 37.56 -15.62 36.35
N TYR A 39 36.49 -16.41 36.44
CA TYR A 39 35.28 -16.13 35.66
C TYR A 39 34.54 -14.91 36.20
N THR A 40 34.24 -13.94 35.34
CA THR A 40 33.45 -12.75 35.69
C THR A 40 32.46 -12.44 34.57
N ILE A 41 31.24 -12.07 34.95
CA ILE A 41 30.18 -11.60 34.05
C ILE A 41 29.86 -10.15 34.41
N ASN A 42 29.79 -9.26 33.43
CA ASN A 42 29.01 -8.03 33.50
C ASN A 42 27.75 -8.20 32.65
N ALA A 43 26.67 -7.53 33.04
CA ALA A 43 25.40 -7.58 32.34
C ALA A 43 24.76 -6.19 32.30
N SER A 44 24.13 -5.85 31.18
CA SER A 44 23.37 -4.62 30.99
C SER A 44 22.25 -4.83 29.99
N TRP A 45 21.12 -4.14 30.17
CA TRP A 45 20.07 -4.09 29.17
C TRP A 45 20.58 -3.46 27.87
N ASP A 46 20.16 -4.03 26.75
CA ASP A 46 20.22 -3.38 25.45
C ASP A 46 19.17 -2.26 25.38
N ILE A 47 19.44 -1.19 24.64
CA ILE A 47 18.62 0.03 24.68
C ILE A 47 17.32 -0.20 23.92
N GLN A 48 16.20 -0.31 24.63
CA GLN A 48 14.88 -0.68 24.11
C GLN A 48 13.74 0.11 24.79
N PRO A 49 12.54 0.24 24.17
CA PRO A 49 11.56 1.27 24.53
C PRO A 49 10.94 1.13 25.92
N PHE A 50 10.56 2.27 26.49
CA PHE A 50 9.98 2.38 27.84
C PHE A 50 8.46 2.18 27.88
N THR A 51 7.82 2.08 26.71
CA THR A 51 6.38 1.94 26.51
C THR A 51 6.09 0.87 25.48
N ALA A 52 5.05 0.06 25.67
CA ALA A 52 4.67 -1.02 24.75
C ALA A 52 3.14 -1.19 24.65
N GLU A 53 2.68 -1.88 23.61
CA GLU A 53 1.25 -2.09 23.32
C GLU A 53 0.74 -3.44 23.85
N ILE A 54 -0.59 -3.55 24.03
CA ILE A 54 -1.24 -4.82 24.38
C ILE A 54 -1.22 -5.72 23.14
N GLY A 55 -0.79 -6.97 23.30
CA GLY A 55 -0.68 -7.95 22.21
C GLY A 55 0.59 -7.82 21.37
N GLY A 56 1.38 -6.75 21.55
CA GLY A 56 2.70 -6.62 20.92
C GLY A 56 3.72 -7.60 21.49
N ILE A 57 4.58 -8.16 20.64
CA ILE A 57 5.71 -8.99 21.08
C ILE A 57 6.86 -8.06 21.46
N ILE A 58 7.20 -8.01 22.75
CA ILE A 58 8.37 -7.31 23.27
C ILE A 58 9.52 -8.33 23.34
N ASP A 59 10.58 -8.16 22.56
CA ASP A 59 11.86 -8.84 22.82
C ASP A 59 12.82 -7.84 23.47
N THR A 60 13.24 -8.12 24.70
CA THR A 60 14.23 -7.32 25.42
C THR A 60 15.45 -8.17 25.76
N THR A 61 16.63 -7.64 25.48
CA THR A 61 17.89 -8.38 25.58
C THR A 61 18.79 -7.80 26.67
N ILE A 62 19.42 -8.67 27.45
CA ILE A 62 20.51 -8.34 28.36
C ILE A 62 21.81 -8.81 27.70
N LEU A 63 22.68 -7.86 27.37
CA LEU A 63 24.02 -8.15 26.83
C LEU A 63 24.94 -8.64 27.96
N LEU A 64 25.74 -9.68 27.68
CA LEU A 64 26.66 -10.30 28.64
C LEU A 64 28.11 -10.17 28.19
N GLU A 65 28.91 -9.38 28.93
CA GLU A 65 30.37 -9.40 28.80
C GLU A 65 30.94 -10.45 29.75
N THR A 66 31.60 -11.48 29.21
CA THR A 66 32.21 -12.55 30.03
C THR A 66 33.73 -12.60 29.85
N ASN A 67 34.44 -12.88 30.94
CA ASN A 67 35.90 -13.05 30.96
C ASN A 67 36.26 -14.28 31.80
N GLY A 68 37.28 -15.05 31.41
CA GLY A 68 37.58 -16.37 31.98
C GLY A 68 36.73 -17.50 31.39
N VAL A 69 36.78 -18.68 32.01
CA VAL A 69 36.03 -19.87 31.56
C VAL A 69 35.12 -20.35 32.69
N GLY A 70 33.80 -20.27 32.48
CA GLY A 70 32.78 -20.66 33.45
C GLY A 70 31.39 -20.78 32.80
N THR A 71 30.36 -20.92 33.62
CA THR A 71 28.95 -21.02 33.19
C THR A 71 28.08 -20.15 34.09
N TYR A 72 26.83 -19.89 33.69
CA TYR A 72 25.83 -19.24 34.55
C TYR A 72 24.46 -19.91 34.38
N THR A 73 23.52 -19.53 35.22
CA THR A 73 22.08 -19.84 35.09
C THR A 73 21.28 -18.60 35.45
N THR A 74 20.12 -18.39 34.82
CA THR A 74 19.22 -17.27 35.11
C THR A 74 17.97 -17.71 35.88
N ASP A 75 17.43 -16.79 36.66
CA ASP A 75 16.09 -16.85 37.25
C ASP A 75 15.42 -15.52 36.92
N ALA A 76 14.25 -15.57 36.29
CA ALA A 76 13.54 -14.40 35.79
C ALA A 76 12.10 -14.40 36.28
N GLN A 77 11.56 -13.22 36.56
CA GLN A 77 10.19 -13.04 37.02
C GLN A 77 9.62 -11.75 36.41
N ILE A 78 8.44 -11.84 35.80
CA ILE A 78 7.72 -10.67 35.30
C ILE A 78 6.49 -10.41 36.19
N LEU A 79 6.32 -9.16 36.60
CA LEU A 79 5.27 -8.67 37.49
C LEU A 79 4.42 -7.59 36.79
N HIS A 80 3.15 -7.86 36.53
CA HIS A 80 2.16 -6.87 36.09
C HIS A 80 1.45 -6.28 37.30
N ASP A 81 1.54 -4.97 37.52
CA ASP A 81 1.01 -4.24 38.71
C ASP A 81 1.36 -4.93 40.05
N GLY A 82 2.53 -5.57 40.12
CA GLY A 82 3.02 -6.32 41.28
C GLY A 82 2.41 -7.71 41.46
N GLN A 83 1.73 -8.28 40.47
CA GLN A 83 1.29 -9.69 40.41
C GLN A 83 2.09 -10.47 39.35
N PRO A 84 2.45 -11.75 39.59
CA PRO A 84 3.23 -12.54 38.65
C PRO A 84 2.47 -12.83 37.35
N VAL A 85 3.13 -12.57 36.21
CA VAL A 85 2.61 -12.87 34.86
C VAL A 85 2.78 -14.36 34.55
N SER A 86 1.75 -14.97 33.96
CA SER A 86 1.77 -16.40 33.59
C SER A 86 2.83 -16.69 32.53
N THR A 87 3.49 -17.85 32.65
CA THR A 87 4.61 -18.28 31.78
C THR A 87 4.19 -18.65 30.35
N GLU A 88 2.92 -18.46 30.00
CA GLU A 88 2.43 -18.55 28.62
C GLU A 88 2.56 -17.23 27.87
N PHE A 89 2.70 -16.10 28.60
CA PHE A 89 2.85 -14.75 28.04
C PHE A 89 4.30 -14.25 28.03
N TRP A 90 5.27 -15.06 28.45
CA TRP A 90 6.68 -14.69 28.36
C TRP A 90 7.62 -15.91 28.33
N SER A 91 8.82 -15.71 27.78
CA SER A 91 9.88 -16.73 27.72
C SER A 91 11.27 -16.11 27.86
N VAL A 92 12.27 -16.92 28.22
CA VAL A 92 13.66 -16.48 28.36
C VAL A 92 14.59 -17.47 27.65
N THR A 93 15.51 -16.94 26.86
CA THR A 93 16.50 -17.71 26.11
C THR A 93 17.92 -17.28 26.51
N GLU A 94 18.66 -18.19 27.14
CA GLU A 94 20.07 -17.99 27.51
C GLU A 94 21.00 -18.26 26.32
N LYS A 95 21.90 -17.33 25.99
CA LYS A 95 22.97 -17.47 24.99
C LYS A 95 24.33 -17.01 25.56
N PRO A 96 25.48 -17.53 25.10
CA PRO A 96 26.79 -17.23 25.70
C PRO A 96 27.18 -15.75 25.80
N THR A 97 26.56 -14.88 25.00
CA THR A 97 26.82 -13.43 24.92
C THR A 97 25.61 -12.56 25.27
N TYR A 98 24.41 -13.13 25.48
CA TYR A 98 23.20 -12.38 25.81
C TYR A 98 22.08 -13.25 26.39
N ILE A 99 21.08 -12.63 27.03
CA ILE A 99 19.82 -13.27 27.44
C ILE A 99 18.70 -12.51 26.75
N SER A 100 17.92 -13.16 25.89
CA SER A 100 16.69 -12.59 25.31
C SER A 100 15.49 -12.98 26.17
N ILE A 101 14.57 -12.04 26.34
CA ILE A 101 13.36 -12.15 27.15
C ILE A 101 12.22 -11.65 26.29
N ILE A 102 11.34 -12.58 25.90
CA ILE A 102 10.17 -12.25 25.09
C ILE A 102 8.98 -12.13 26.04
N LEU A 103 8.24 -11.02 25.97
CA LEU A 103 7.02 -10.73 26.74
C LEU A 103 5.89 -10.34 25.78
N LEU A 104 4.70 -10.87 26.04
CA LEU A 104 3.45 -10.58 25.33
C LEU A 104 2.46 -9.96 26.33
N PRO A 105 2.37 -8.62 26.46
CA PRO A 105 1.44 -7.98 27.38
C PRO A 105 -0.01 -8.29 26.99
N ASN A 106 -0.84 -8.68 27.96
CA ASN A 106 -2.25 -9.03 27.72
C ASN A 106 -3.25 -8.08 28.41
N LYS A 107 -2.73 -7.05 29.10
CA LYS A 107 -3.46 -6.06 29.89
C LYS A 107 -2.65 -4.76 29.96
N PRO A 108 -3.30 -3.58 30.12
CA PRO A 108 -2.60 -2.34 30.41
C PRO A 108 -2.11 -2.30 31.87
N GLY A 109 -1.06 -1.52 32.14
CA GLY A 109 -0.41 -1.35 33.45
C GLY A 109 1.11 -1.55 33.40
N GLU A 110 1.78 -1.50 34.55
CA GLU A 110 3.24 -1.58 34.63
C GLU A 110 3.73 -3.03 34.65
N TYR A 111 4.58 -3.42 33.70
CA TYR A 111 5.28 -4.71 33.66
C TYR A 111 6.71 -4.53 34.15
N ASN A 112 7.04 -5.13 35.29
CA ASN A 112 8.38 -5.12 35.88
C ASN A 112 9.05 -6.47 35.62
N ILE A 113 10.17 -6.46 34.91
CA ILE A 113 10.98 -7.63 34.54
C ILE A 113 12.19 -7.68 35.48
N ASP A 114 12.16 -8.62 36.43
CA ASP A 114 13.25 -8.90 37.37
C ASP A 114 14.08 -10.09 36.88
N VAL A 115 15.38 -9.91 36.68
CA VAL A 115 16.28 -10.99 36.19
C VAL A 115 17.48 -11.12 37.10
N THR A 116 17.68 -12.31 37.66
CA THR A 116 18.85 -12.63 38.48
C THR A 116 19.74 -13.67 37.78
N ILE A 117 21.00 -13.30 37.58
CA ILE A 117 22.03 -14.12 36.94
C ILE A 117 22.94 -14.70 38.02
N TYR A 118 23.08 -16.02 38.03
CA TYR A 118 23.92 -16.78 38.96
C TYR A 118 25.15 -17.33 38.21
N PRO A 119 26.32 -16.66 38.29
CA PRO A 119 27.56 -17.20 37.70
C PRO A 119 28.12 -18.36 38.54
N SER A 120 28.86 -19.26 37.89
CA SER A 120 29.51 -20.42 38.54
C SER A 120 30.60 -20.03 39.55
N GLU A 121 31.19 -18.86 39.38
CA GLU A 121 32.09 -18.21 40.34
C GLU A 121 31.74 -16.71 40.39
N GLY A 122 31.64 -16.12 41.58
CA GLY A 122 31.27 -14.70 41.77
C GLY A 122 30.02 -14.51 42.63
N ASP A 123 29.58 -13.25 42.75
CA ASP A 123 28.29 -12.88 43.36
C ASP A 123 27.19 -12.84 42.28
N SER A 124 25.92 -13.05 42.67
CA SER A 124 24.78 -12.96 41.75
C SER A 124 24.47 -11.51 41.36
N LEU A 125 24.10 -11.31 40.09
CA LEU A 125 23.71 -10.01 39.53
C LEU A 125 22.19 -9.97 39.38
N THR A 126 21.54 -8.90 39.82
CA THR A 126 20.10 -8.68 39.57
C THR A 126 19.92 -7.41 38.75
N LEU A 127 19.20 -7.53 37.64
CA LEU A 127 18.77 -6.42 36.79
C LEU A 127 17.25 -6.31 36.87
N GLN A 128 16.74 -5.08 36.75
CA GLN A 128 15.31 -4.79 36.67
C GLN A 128 15.07 -3.90 35.46
N GLN A 129 13.94 -4.08 34.79
CA GLN A 129 13.41 -3.19 33.75
C GLN A 129 11.91 -2.98 33.99
N THR A 130 11.41 -1.77 33.78
CA THR A 130 9.97 -1.47 33.81
C THR A 130 9.52 -1.08 32.41
N ILE A 131 8.39 -1.62 31.99
CA ILE A 131 7.72 -1.31 30.72
C ILE A 131 6.31 -0.85 31.08
N ASP A 132 5.93 0.34 30.64
CA ASP A 132 4.57 0.86 30.81
C ASP A 132 3.71 0.46 29.60
N VAL A 133 2.56 -0.15 29.86
CA VAL A 133 1.58 -0.48 28.81
C VAL A 133 0.37 0.41 29.03
N PRO A 134 0.22 1.52 28.28
CA PRO A 134 -0.89 2.44 28.47
C PRO A 134 -2.23 1.74 28.24
N VAL A 135 -3.29 2.30 28.82
CA VAL A 135 -4.65 1.88 28.48
C VAL A 135 -4.89 2.23 27.01
N PRO A 136 -5.25 1.28 26.13
CA PRO A 136 -5.55 1.56 24.74
C PRO A 136 -6.77 2.49 24.66
N ASP A 137 -6.72 3.44 23.73
CA ASP A 137 -7.75 4.47 23.54
C ASP A 137 -8.65 4.02 22.37
N GLU A 138 -9.66 3.21 22.68
CA GLU A 138 -10.51 2.47 21.71
C GLU A 138 -11.43 3.36 20.85
N GLY A 139 -11.22 4.68 20.87
CA GLY A 139 -12.02 5.69 20.21
C GLY A 139 -13.38 5.93 20.87
N THR A 140 -14.36 6.35 20.06
CA THR A 140 -15.73 6.60 20.50
C THR A 140 -16.74 5.73 19.75
N THR A 141 -17.84 5.37 20.38
CA THR A 141 -18.93 4.66 19.71
C THR A 141 -19.57 5.57 18.67
N SER A 142 -19.78 5.06 17.45
CA SER A 142 -20.49 5.77 16.39
C SER A 142 -21.53 4.85 15.77
N LEU A 143 -22.76 5.35 15.63
CA LEU A 143 -23.88 4.58 15.10
C LEU A 143 -24.30 5.10 13.72
N ILE A 144 -24.29 4.21 12.74
CA ILE A 144 -24.83 4.42 11.39
C ILE A 144 -26.15 3.65 11.28
N ALA A 145 -27.22 4.38 10.99
CA ALA A 145 -28.54 3.83 10.69
C ALA A 145 -29.25 4.79 9.71
N PRO A 146 -30.09 4.27 8.79
CA PRO A 146 -30.81 5.09 7.82
C PRO A 146 -31.76 6.07 8.52
N GLN A 147 -31.92 7.28 7.96
CA GLN A 147 -32.84 8.28 8.51
C GLN A 147 -34.31 8.00 8.14
N TYR A 148 -34.55 7.38 6.98
CA TYR A 148 -35.86 7.02 6.43
C TYR A 148 -35.80 5.63 5.77
N ILE A 149 -36.87 4.84 5.88
CA ILE A 149 -37.09 3.58 5.17
C ILE A 149 -38.53 3.57 4.64
N VAL A 150 -38.74 3.09 3.41
CA VAL A 150 -40.07 2.79 2.85
C VAL A 150 -40.23 1.27 2.80
N ALA A 151 -41.40 0.77 3.17
CA ALA A 151 -41.77 -0.63 3.23
C ALA A 151 -42.93 -0.89 2.26
N GLU A 152 -42.91 -2.01 1.53
CA GLU A 152 -44.02 -2.41 0.63
C GLU A 152 -44.67 -3.73 1.09
N SER A 153 -44.41 -4.12 2.34
CA SER A 153 -44.72 -5.42 2.94
C SER A 153 -45.02 -5.31 4.43
N SER A 154 -45.55 -6.39 5.02
CA SER A 154 -45.85 -6.50 6.45
C SER A 154 -44.61 -6.65 7.36
N MET A 155 -43.42 -6.81 6.77
CA MET A 155 -42.15 -6.93 7.50
C MET A 155 -40.95 -6.32 6.74
N ILE A 156 -40.09 -5.58 7.43
CA ILE A 156 -38.82 -5.06 6.89
C ILE A 156 -37.65 -5.44 7.78
N VAL A 157 -36.47 -5.51 7.17
CA VAL A 157 -35.20 -5.65 7.88
C VAL A 157 -34.59 -4.25 8.02
N LEU A 158 -34.51 -3.74 9.24
CA LEU A 158 -33.73 -2.54 9.54
C LEU A 158 -32.27 -2.96 9.69
N THR A 159 -31.41 -2.49 8.78
CA THR A 159 -29.97 -2.68 8.84
C THR A 159 -29.26 -1.40 9.30
N GLY A 160 -28.12 -1.57 9.95
CA GLY A 160 -27.22 -0.49 10.33
C GLY A 160 -25.85 -1.03 10.74
N GLN A 161 -24.97 -0.14 11.16
CA GLN A 161 -23.61 -0.49 11.58
C GLN A 161 -23.20 0.30 12.83
N VAL A 162 -22.56 -0.39 13.76
CA VAL A 162 -21.84 0.22 14.88
C VAL A 162 -20.37 0.27 14.50
N LEU A 163 -19.76 1.46 14.61
CA LEU A 163 -18.34 1.69 14.41
C LEU A 163 -17.68 1.97 15.76
N HIS A 164 -16.71 1.13 16.11
CA HIS A 164 -15.85 1.21 17.28
C HIS A 164 -14.64 0.30 17.04
N GLU A 165 -13.50 0.53 17.70
CA GLU A 165 -12.31 -0.31 17.52
C GLU A 165 -12.57 -1.74 18.00
N SER A 166 -13.01 -1.89 19.25
CA SER A 166 -13.42 -3.18 19.82
C SER A 166 -14.89 -3.53 19.53
N ILE A 167 -15.25 -3.93 18.31
CA ILE A 167 -16.64 -4.31 17.94
C ILE A 167 -17.24 -5.38 18.87
N GLU A 168 -16.45 -6.37 19.30
CA GLU A 168 -16.91 -7.44 20.20
C GLU A 168 -17.37 -6.94 21.58
N SER A 169 -17.00 -5.71 21.96
CA SER A 169 -17.43 -5.06 23.21
C SER A 169 -18.78 -4.35 23.10
N CYS A 170 -19.30 -4.17 21.88
CA CYS A 170 -20.46 -3.34 21.62
C CYS A 170 -21.77 -4.00 22.07
N ILE A 171 -22.63 -3.21 22.69
CA ILE A 171 -24.01 -3.55 23.02
C ILE A 171 -24.90 -2.52 22.34
N ALA A 172 -25.67 -2.96 21.34
CA ALA A 172 -26.66 -2.13 20.66
C ALA A 172 -28.09 -2.53 21.06
N GLN A 173 -28.97 -1.54 21.12
CA GLN A 173 -30.38 -1.69 21.47
C GLN A 173 -31.25 -0.83 20.55
N ILE A 174 -32.43 -1.35 20.22
CA ILE A 174 -33.44 -0.68 19.41
C ILE A 174 -34.69 -0.46 20.24
N THR A 175 -35.23 0.76 20.21
CA THR A 175 -36.40 1.19 20.96
C THR A 175 -37.51 1.57 19.99
N ILE A 176 -38.58 0.78 20.02
CA ILE A 176 -39.72 0.85 19.11
C ILE A 176 -40.94 1.39 19.88
N PRO A 177 -41.63 2.43 19.38
CA PRO A 177 -42.91 2.83 19.95
C PRO A 177 -44.02 1.85 19.54
N ASP A 178 -44.84 1.48 20.50
CA ASP A 178 -46.10 0.75 20.34
C ASP A 178 -47.30 1.71 20.15
N GLU A 179 -48.44 1.22 19.65
CA GLU A 179 -49.69 1.98 19.49
C GLU A 179 -50.14 2.67 20.79
N THR A 180 -49.83 2.08 21.96
CA THR A 180 -50.17 2.64 23.27
C THR A 180 -49.22 3.74 23.76
N SER A 181 -48.24 4.14 22.95
CA SER A 181 -47.10 5.03 23.33
C SER A 181 -46.20 4.47 24.44
N LEU A 182 -46.22 3.16 24.65
CA LEU A 182 -45.19 2.46 25.42
C LEU A 182 -43.96 2.24 24.52
N LEU A 183 -42.79 2.21 25.14
CA LEU A 183 -41.51 1.97 24.47
C LEU A 183 -41.08 0.53 24.74
N GLU A 184 -40.91 -0.26 23.69
CA GLU A 184 -40.29 -1.58 23.74
C GLU A 184 -38.82 -1.46 23.35
N THR A 185 -37.91 -1.96 24.20
CA THR A 185 -36.47 -1.91 23.94
C THR A 185 -35.92 -3.33 23.81
N ASN A 186 -35.44 -3.66 22.62
CA ASN A 186 -34.88 -4.97 22.26
C ASN A 186 -33.37 -4.85 21.97
N GLN A 187 -32.61 -5.90 22.28
CA GLN A 187 -31.17 -5.94 22.02
C GLN A 187 -30.91 -6.35 20.56
N LEU A 188 -29.94 -5.68 19.92
CA LEU A 188 -29.53 -5.95 18.55
C LEU A 188 -28.35 -6.94 18.52
N PRO A 189 -28.38 -7.99 17.69
CA PRO A 189 -27.21 -8.80 17.40
C PRO A 189 -26.26 -8.01 16.47
N ILE A 190 -25.01 -7.87 16.89
CA ILE A 190 -23.95 -7.21 16.10
C ILE A 190 -23.06 -8.32 15.51
N GLN A 191 -22.77 -8.23 14.23
CA GLN A 191 -21.87 -9.11 13.48
C GLN A 191 -20.41 -8.69 13.65
N GLN A 192 -19.46 -9.50 13.19
CA GLN A 192 -18.01 -9.22 13.33
C GLN A 192 -17.56 -7.95 12.60
N ASP A 193 -18.27 -7.53 11.54
CA ASP A 193 -18.07 -6.29 10.78
C ASP A 193 -18.77 -5.06 11.40
N GLY A 194 -19.34 -5.21 12.60
CA GLY A 194 -20.12 -4.16 13.28
C GLY A 194 -21.54 -3.98 12.75
N THR A 195 -21.95 -4.71 11.70
CA THR A 195 -23.32 -4.58 11.16
C THR A 195 -24.34 -5.24 12.08
N PHE A 196 -25.57 -4.73 12.06
CA PHE A 196 -26.71 -5.35 12.74
C PHE A 196 -27.92 -5.35 11.82
N SER A 197 -28.78 -6.35 12.00
CA SER A 197 -30.07 -6.46 11.32
C SER A 197 -31.17 -6.75 12.34
N TYR A 198 -32.32 -6.11 12.17
CA TYR A 198 -33.49 -6.32 13.02
C TYR A 198 -34.77 -6.36 12.19
N VAL A 199 -35.52 -7.45 12.29
CA VAL A 199 -36.80 -7.60 11.57
C VAL A 199 -37.91 -6.87 12.33
N LEU A 200 -38.44 -5.82 11.73
CA LEU A 200 -39.67 -5.16 12.17
C LEU A 200 -40.86 -5.85 11.49
N THR A 201 -41.71 -6.49 12.28
CA THR A 201 -42.96 -7.14 11.85
C THR A 201 -44.19 -6.31 12.24
N GLU A 202 -45.39 -6.76 11.84
CA GLU A 202 -46.68 -6.11 12.17
C GLU A 202 -46.82 -4.69 11.58
N LEU A 203 -46.12 -4.40 10.49
CA LEU A 203 -46.17 -3.09 9.81
C LEU A 203 -47.54 -2.81 9.18
N ASP A 204 -48.23 -3.86 8.73
CA ASP A 204 -49.59 -3.85 8.17
C ASP A 204 -50.65 -3.30 9.14
N THR A 205 -50.37 -3.30 10.45
CA THR A 205 -51.26 -2.73 11.48
C THR A 205 -50.91 -1.29 11.85
N ARG A 206 -49.73 -0.79 11.47
CA ARG A 206 -49.19 0.50 11.94
C ARG A 206 -49.62 1.66 11.04
N ALA A 207 -49.47 2.88 11.56
CA ALA A 207 -49.82 4.11 10.84
C ALA A 207 -48.83 4.40 9.68
N GLU A 208 -49.26 5.24 8.73
CA GLU A 208 -48.53 5.66 7.51
C GLU A 208 -47.06 6.08 7.72
N SER A 209 -46.67 6.48 8.94
CA SER A 209 -45.26 6.48 9.36
C SER A 209 -45.06 6.42 10.88
N PHE A 210 -43.90 5.91 11.33
CA PHE A 210 -43.45 5.93 12.73
C PHE A 210 -41.92 6.01 12.85
N VAL A 211 -41.41 6.37 14.04
CA VAL A 211 -39.96 6.55 14.30
C VAL A 211 -39.44 5.51 15.29
N VAL A 212 -38.32 4.88 14.97
CA VAL A 212 -37.58 3.92 15.80
C VAL A 212 -36.28 4.57 16.26
N SER A 213 -35.83 4.32 17.49
CA SER A 213 -34.60 4.89 18.05
C SER A 213 -33.59 3.80 18.38
N THR A 214 -32.37 3.91 17.88
CA THR A 214 -31.30 2.92 18.08
C THR A 214 -30.18 3.56 18.91
N THR A 215 -29.62 2.81 19.85
CA THR A 215 -28.55 3.24 20.76
C THR A 215 -27.45 2.18 20.77
N ALA A 216 -26.18 2.56 20.73
CA ALA A 216 -25.05 1.65 20.89
C ALA A 216 -24.09 2.14 21.99
N GLN A 217 -23.49 1.20 22.72
CA GLN A 217 -22.48 1.44 23.74
C GLN A 217 -21.34 0.43 23.58
N CYS A 218 -20.09 0.89 23.44
CA CYS A 218 -18.91 0.05 23.22
C CYS A 218 -17.73 0.48 24.11
N GLY A 219 -16.70 -0.37 24.20
CA GLY A 219 -15.45 -0.16 24.94
C GLY A 219 -15.16 -1.27 25.96
N LEU A 220 -14.00 -1.93 25.85
CA LEU A 220 -13.47 -2.88 26.84
C LEU A 220 -12.81 -2.17 28.04
N TYR A 221 -12.16 -1.05 27.76
CA TYR A 221 -11.41 -0.21 28.70
C TYR A 221 -11.96 1.22 28.75
N THR A 222 -12.38 1.80 27.61
CA THR A 222 -12.90 3.17 27.49
C THR A 222 -14.34 3.17 26.95
N GLN A 223 -15.32 3.09 27.87
CA GLN A 223 -16.73 2.95 27.48
C GLN A 223 -17.36 4.26 26.97
N THR A 224 -18.01 4.21 25.80
CA THR A 224 -18.65 5.35 25.10
C THR A 224 -20.03 4.98 24.54
N GLU A 225 -20.87 5.95 24.16
CA GLU A 225 -22.25 5.71 23.66
C GLU A 225 -22.68 6.69 22.54
N ASP A 226 -23.53 6.24 21.60
CA ASP A 226 -24.15 7.05 20.52
C ASP A 226 -25.59 6.57 20.20
N TYR A 227 -26.41 7.42 19.58
CA TYR A 227 -27.81 7.12 19.23
C TYR A 227 -28.31 7.74 17.91
N ARG A 228 -29.29 7.09 17.26
CA ARG A 228 -29.91 7.50 15.98
C ARG A 228 -31.41 7.26 15.98
N ASN A 229 -32.13 7.97 15.11
CA ASN A 229 -33.58 7.81 14.92
C ASN A 229 -33.89 7.58 13.43
N THR A 230 -34.68 6.54 13.14
CA THR A 230 -35.06 6.09 11.78
C THR A 230 -36.57 6.17 11.61
N THR A 231 -37.06 6.72 10.48
CA THR A 231 -38.50 6.85 10.19
C THR A 231 -38.95 5.82 9.15
N ILE A 232 -40.05 5.09 9.39
CA ILE A 232 -40.61 4.05 8.50
C ILE A 232 -41.89 4.54 7.80
N ILE A 233 -42.17 4.10 6.55
CA ILE A 233 -43.33 4.43 5.67
C ILE A 233 -43.83 3.13 4.98
N ILE A 234 -45.12 2.93 4.60
CA ILE A 234 -45.69 1.60 4.20
C ILE A 234 -46.64 1.62 2.94
N GLU A 235 -46.54 0.64 2.01
CA GLU A 235 -47.37 0.35 0.78
C GLU A 235 -47.71 -1.19 0.59
N ALA A 236 -48.46 -1.68 -0.46
CA ALA A 236 -49.05 -3.07 -0.53
C ALA A 236 -49.37 -3.72 -1.94
N ASN A 237 -49.59 -5.07 -2.04
CA ASN A 237 -49.75 -5.94 -3.27
C ASN A 237 -50.91 -7.03 -3.26
N ASP A 238 -51.19 -7.73 -4.40
CA ASP A 238 -52.37 -8.60 -4.75
C ASP A 238 -52.07 -10.05 -5.29
N ASP A 239 -53.08 -10.96 -5.33
CA ASP A 239 -53.15 -12.36 -5.89
C ASP A 239 -54.48 -12.56 -6.68
N GLN A 240 -54.49 -13.25 -7.84
CA GLN A 240 -55.56 -13.06 -8.86
C GLN A 240 -56.64 -14.15 -9.07
N ASP A 241 -56.33 -15.46 -9.08
CA ASP A 241 -57.35 -16.51 -9.28
C ASP A 241 -57.62 -17.40 -8.04
N GLY A 242 -56.79 -17.26 -7.01
CA GLY A 242 -57.08 -17.64 -5.63
C GLY A 242 -57.10 -19.14 -5.35
N ASP A 243 -56.42 -19.96 -6.16
CA ASP A 243 -56.32 -21.40 -5.95
C ASP A 243 -55.39 -21.80 -4.77
N GLY A 244 -54.51 -20.88 -4.35
CA GLY A 244 -53.58 -21.03 -3.23
C GLY A 244 -52.09 -20.92 -3.60
N ILE A 245 -51.76 -20.82 -4.89
CA ILE A 245 -50.42 -20.51 -5.40
C ILE A 245 -50.39 -19.04 -5.86
N LEU A 246 -49.27 -18.34 -5.66
CA LEU A 246 -49.09 -16.97 -6.17
C LEU A 246 -48.85 -17.00 -7.69
N ASP A 247 -49.37 -16.02 -8.44
CA ASP A 247 -49.27 -15.88 -9.92
C ASP A 247 -47.87 -16.16 -10.53
N GLU A 248 -46.79 -16.05 -9.75
CA GLU A 248 -45.39 -16.28 -10.15
C GLU A 248 -44.88 -17.74 -10.01
N LEU A 249 -45.70 -18.67 -9.51
CA LEU A 249 -45.34 -20.07 -9.20
C LEU A 249 -46.32 -21.13 -9.73
N ASP A 250 -47.26 -20.76 -10.61
CA ASP A 250 -48.20 -21.69 -11.26
C ASP A 250 -47.93 -21.77 -12.78
N ASP A 251 -47.88 -22.99 -13.32
CA ASP A 251 -47.74 -23.28 -14.77
C ASP A 251 -49.09 -23.20 -15.51
N CYS A 252 -50.22 -23.13 -14.79
CA CYS A 252 -51.56 -22.91 -15.30
C CYS A 252 -52.29 -21.68 -14.69
N PRO A 253 -51.68 -20.46 -14.62
CA PRO A 253 -52.07 -19.32 -13.76
C PRO A 253 -53.33 -18.54 -14.18
N ASN A 254 -54.27 -19.19 -14.86
CA ASN A 254 -55.65 -18.76 -15.14
C ASN A 254 -56.53 -20.03 -15.16
N GLY A 255 -56.29 -20.94 -14.21
CA GLY A 255 -56.66 -22.35 -14.24
C GLY A 255 -58.07 -22.63 -13.71
N ILE A 256 -58.31 -23.88 -13.30
CA ILE A 256 -59.56 -24.27 -12.62
C ILE A 256 -59.40 -24.05 -11.10
N GLY A 257 -59.35 -22.78 -10.67
CA GLY A 257 -59.13 -22.40 -9.25
C GLY A 257 -60.37 -22.42 -8.34
N GLU A 258 -60.35 -21.64 -7.24
CA GLU A 258 -61.40 -21.63 -6.19
C GLU A 258 -62.81 -21.43 -6.77
N SER A 259 -62.91 -20.61 -7.83
CA SER A 259 -64.21 -20.28 -8.46
C SER A 259 -64.92 -21.47 -9.12
N ASP A 260 -64.19 -22.51 -9.52
CA ASP A 260 -64.72 -23.77 -10.08
C ASP A 260 -64.65 -24.95 -9.08
N GLY A 261 -64.06 -24.74 -7.89
CA GLY A 261 -64.13 -25.65 -6.76
C GLY A 261 -63.05 -26.74 -6.71
N TRP A 262 -61.89 -26.48 -7.31
CA TRP A 262 -60.68 -27.31 -7.22
C TRP A 262 -59.54 -26.54 -6.55
N ALA A 263 -58.57 -27.28 -6.02
CA ALA A 263 -57.30 -26.82 -5.48
C ALA A 263 -56.33 -28.01 -5.51
N SER A 264 -55.05 -27.77 -5.85
CA SER A 264 -54.07 -28.85 -6.08
C SER A 264 -53.90 -29.76 -4.85
N ASN A 265 -53.83 -31.09 -5.09
CA ASN A 265 -53.56 -32.09 -4.07
C ASN A 265 -53.16 -33.47 -4.65
N ALA A 266 -52.27 -34.16 -3.94
CA ALA A 266 -51.62 -35.43 -4.30
C ALA A 266 -52.52 -36.70 -4.44
N GLN A 267 -53.83 -36.55 -4.70
CA GLN A 267 -54.73 -37.66 -5.05
C GLN A 267 -55.44 -37.47 -6.40
N SER A 268 -55.26 -36.32 -7.05
CA SER A 268 -55.76 -36.04 -8.39
C SER A 268 -54.69 -35.44 -9.30
N ASP A 269 -53.44 -35.52 -8.87
CA ASP A 269 -52.25 -34.93 -9.47
C ASP A 269 -51.10 -35.69 -8.77
N VAL A 270 -50.61 -36.78 -9.36
CA VAL A 270 -49.74 -37.73 -8.64
C VAL A 270 -48.28 -37.25 -8.61
N ASP A 271 -47.87 -36.47 -9.61
CA ASP A 271 -46.56 -35.84 -9.75
C ASP A 271 -46.51 -34.35 -9.33
N GLN A 272 -47.66 -33.70 -9.09
CA GLN A 272 -47.80 -32.36 -8.48
C GLN A 272 -47.32 -31.19 -9.35
N ASP A 273 -47.72 -31.17 -10.62
CA ASP A 273 -47.45 -30.09 -11.58
C ASP A 273 -48.63 -29.14 -11.84
N GLY A 274 -49.82 -29.44 -11.29
CA GLY A 274 -51.06 -28.70 -11.53
C GLY A 274 -52.07 -29.38 -12.47
N CYS A 275 -51.79 -30.58 -12.99
CA CYS A 275 -52.64 -31.32 -13.94
C CYS A 275 -53.35 -32.56 -13.32
N ARG A 276 -53.99 -33.45 -14.14
CA ARG A 276 -54.80 -34.59 -13.65
C ARG A 276 -54.87 -35.85 -14.56
N ASP A 277 -54.46 -36.99 -14.02
CA ASP A 277 -54.15 -38.27 -14.69
C ASP A 277 -55.29 -39.07 -15.39
N PHE A 278 -56.57 -38.84 -15.08
CA PHE A 278 -57.62 -39.88 -15.25
C PHE A 278 -57.94 -40.33 -16.70
N ASP A 279 -57.46 -39.64 -17.74
CA ASP A 279 -58.18 -39.58 -19.02
C ASP A 279 -57.45 -40.15 -20.30
N GLU A 280 -56.51 -41.12 -20.25
CA GLU A 280 -55.92 -41.74 -21.49
C GLU A 280 -55.72 -43.31 -21.58
N ASP A 281 -55.12 -44.01 -20.61
CA ASP A 281 -54.30 -45.26 -20.82
C ASP A 281 -54.96 -46.69 -20.64
N LEU A 282 -54.29 -47.80 -21.08
CA LEU A 282 -54.82 -49.21 -21.22
C LEU A 282 -53.79 -50.41 -21.24
N ASP A 283 -54.06 -51.54 -20.53
CA ASP A 283 -53.57 -52.93 -20.83
C ASP A 283 -54.38 -54.07 -20.08
N ASP A 284 -54.06 -55.39 -20.26
CA ASP A 284 -54.80 -56.58 -19.70
C ASP A 284 -53.98 -57.72 -18.95
N ASP A 285 -53.48 -58.84 -19.56
CA ASP A 285 -53.35 -60.19 -18.85
C ASP A 285 -51.96 -60.94 -18.71
N ASN A 286 -50.85 -60.58 -19.41
CA ASN A 286 -49.44 -60.59 -18.87
C ASN A 286 -48.47 -61.85 -18.79
N ASP A 287 -48.43 -62.82 -19.74
CA ASP A 287 -47.40 -63.90 -19.76
C ASP A 287 -46.25 -63.76 -20.80
N GLY A 288 -46.29 -62.74 -21.67
CA GLY A 288 -45.12 -62.22 -22.38
C GLY A 288 -45.21 -62.17 -23.91
N ILE A 289 -46.06 -63.00 -24.53
CA ILE A 289 -46.31 -62.99 -25.98
C ILE A 289 -47.75 -62.54 -26.21
N LEU A 290 -47.95 -61.52 -27.05
CA LEU A 290 -49.30 -61.04 -27.42
C LEU A 290 -50.13 -62.17 -28.04
N ASP A 291 -51.45 -62.14 -27.81
CA ASP A 291 -52.49 -63.14 -28.17
C ASP A 291 -52.46 -63.77 -29.60
N SER A 292 -51.55 -63.38 -30.51
CA SER A 292 -51.53 -63.76 -31.92
C SER A 292 -50.53 -64.84 -32.35
N ASP A 293 -49.48 -65.16 -31.59
CA ASP A 293 -48.25 -65.75 -32.17
C ASP A 293 -47.67 -67.04 -31.49
N ASP A 294 -48.46 -67.85 -30.78
CA ASP A 294 -48.03 -69.14 -30.16
C ASP A 294 -48.07 -70.35 -31.13
N GLY A 295 -46.98 -71.14 -31.18
CA GLY A 295 -46.76 -72.28 -32.08
C GLY A 295 -47.15 -73.67 -31.54
N CYS A 296 -47.26 -73.85 -30.22
CA CYS A 296 -47.62 -75.13 -29.60
C CYS A 296 -48.89 -75.02 -28.72
N VAL A 297 -49.04 -75.84 -27.67
CA VAL A 297 -50.12 -75.65 -26.66
C VAL A 297 -49.60 -76.09 -25.29
N SER A 298 -49.12 -75.12 -24.52
CA SER A 298 -48.43 -75.39 -23.25
C SER A 298 -49.34 -75.50 -22.02
N PRO A 299 -48.88 -76.17 -20.95
CA PRO A 299 -49.65 -76.27 -19.70
C PRO A 299 -49.68 -74.95 -18.94
N ILE A 300 -50.87 -74.50 -18.50
CA ILE A 300 -51.03 -73.30 -17.64
C ILE A 300 -50.06 -73.34 -16.44
N GLY A 301 -49.09 -72.44 -16.43
CA GLY A 301 -48.03 -72.34 -15.41
C GLY A 301 -46.69 -73.00 -15.76
N TRP A 302 -46.53 -73.52 -16.98
CA TRP A 302 -45.24 -73.55 -17.69
C TRP A 302 -45.17 -72.30 -18.57
N ILE A 303 -43.97 -71.79 -18.79
CA ILE A 303 -43.68 -70.58 -19.55
C ILE A 303 -42.65 -71.03 -20.60
N SER A 304 -42.82 -70.67 -21.88
CA SER A 304 -41.69 -70.80 -22.83
C SER A 304 -40.63 -69.83 -22.34
N THR A 305 -39.48 -70.37 -21.91
CA THR A 305 -38.33 -69.54 -21.57
C THR A 305 -37.15 -70.02 -22.38
N VAL A 306 -36.34 -69.06 -22.79
CA VAL A 306 -35.02 -69.18 -23.46
C VAL A 306 -34.02 -70.16 -22.81
N GLU A 307 -34.38 -70.78 -21.68
CA GLU A 307 -33.54 -71.65 -20.85
C GLU A 307 -33.91 -73.15 -21.01
N ASN A 308 -34.91 -73.48 -21.82
CA ASN A 308 -35.36 -74.86 -22.09
C ASN A 308 -36.08 -75.04 -23.43
N ASP A 309 -35.95 -74.07 -24.33
CA ASP A 309 -36.60 -73.88 -25.64
C ASP A 309 -35.89 -72.67 -26.27
N LYS A 310 -34.59 -72.79 -26.59
CA LYS A 310 -33.71 -71.63 -26.85
C LYS A 310 -34.08 -70.89 -28.13
N ASP A 311 -34.35 -71.62 -29.23
CA ASP A 311 -34.86 -71.05 -30.48
C ASP A 311 -36.37 -70.69 -30.44
N GLN A 312 -37.05 -71.01 -29.32
CA GLN A 312 -38.43 -70.66 -29.01
C GLN A 312 -39.47 -71.11 -30.06
N ASP A 313 -39.19 -72.18 -30.80
CA ASP A 313 -40.18 -72.82 -31.69
C ASP A 313 -41.33 -73.52 -30.91
N GLY A 314 -41.14 -73.72 -29.60
CA GLY A 314 -42.07 -74.39 -28.68
C GLY A 314 -41.63 -75.82 -28.30
N CYS A 315 -40.34 -76.14 -28.40
CA CYS A 315 -39.73 -77.46 -28.18
C CYS A 315 -38.61 -77.41 -27.14
N HIS A 316 -38.04 -78.55 -26.70
CA HIS A 316 -37.13 -78.57 -25.54
C HIS A 316 -35.74 -79.14 -25.84
N ASP A 317 -34.73 -78.27 -25.72
CA ASP A 317 -33.32 -78.43 -26.14
C ASP A 317 -32.69 -79.76 -25.68
N ASP A 318 -32.51 -79.88 -24.36
CA ASP A 318 -31.84 -80.88 -23.51
C ASP A 318 -32.08 -82.39 -23.83
N THR A 319 -32.98 -82.71 -24.75
CA THR A 319 -33.27 -84.09 -25.16
C THR A 319 -33.33 -84.34 -26.67
N ASN A 320 -33.33 -83.31 -27.50
CA ASN A 320 -33.76 -83.48 -28.89
C ASN A 320 -33.17 -82.55 -29.96
N ASP A 321 -32.27 -81.62 -29.62
CA ASP A 321 -31.44 -80.84 -30.56
C ASP A 321 -29.92 -81.14 -30.44
N ASP A 322 -29.12 -80.67 -31.42
CA ASP A 322 -27.65 -80.81 -31.52
C ASP A 322 -26.99 -79.53 -32.15
N ASP A 323 -27.70 -78.39 -32.11
CA ASP A 323 -27.41 -77.09 -32.78
C ASP A 323 -28.36 -76.06 -32.10
N ASP A 324 -28.12 -75.79 -30.81
CA ASP A 324 -29.16 -75.34 -29.86
C ASP A 324 -29.68 -73.91 -30.10
N ASP A 325 -28.98 -73.12 -30.91
CA ASP A 325 -29.45 -71.83 -31.45
C ASP A 325 -29.70 -71.84 -32.97
N GLY A 326 -29.03 -72.71 -33.73
CA GLY A 326 -29.24 -72.92 -35.16
C GLY A 326 -28.48 -71.97 -36.08
N ASP A 327 -27.38 -71.35 -35.62
CA ASP A 327 -26.58 -70.39 -36.42
C ASP A 327 -25.63 -71.06 -37.45
N GLY A 328 -25.30 -72.34 -37.26
CA GLY A 328 -24.48 -73.14 -38.18
C GLY A 328 -22.97 -73.17 -37.92
N ILE A 329 -22.49 -72.54 -36.84
CA ILE A 329 -21.30 -72.97 -36.09
C ILE A 329 -21.66 -74.28 -35.34
N LEU A 330 -20.77 -74.81 -34.50
CA LEU A 330 -21.04 -75.99 -33.68
C LEU A 330 -20.50 -75.72 -32.28
N ASP A 331 -21.24 -76.10 -31.23
CA ASP A 331 -20.98 -75.94 -29.79
C ASP A 331 -19.49 -76.03 -29.37
N VAL A 332 -18.72 -76.88 -30.06
CA VAL A 332 -17.33 -77.21 -29.72
C VAL A 332 -16.29 -76.19 -30.18
N ASP A 333 -16.63 -75.36 -31.16
CA ASP A 333 -15.78 -74.34 -31.78
C ASP A 333 -16.44 -72.95 -31.67
N ASP A 334 -17.43 -72.79 -30.77
CA ASP A 334 -18.23 -71.59 -30.52
C ASP A 334 -17.91 -70.95 -29.17
N ALA A 335 -17.80 -69.62 -29.10
CA ALA A 335 -17.66 -68.87 -27.86
C ALA A 335 -19.00 -68.61 -27.14
N CYS A 336 -20.09 -68.47 -27.91
CA CYS A 336 -21.46 -68.19 -27.49
C CYS A 336 -22.41 -69.40 -27.62
N LEU A 337 -21.90 -70.61 -27.38
CA LEU A 337 -22.57 -71.91 -27.07
C LEU A 337 -24.10 -72.02 -26.82
N ASP A 338 -24.76 -71.01 -26.27
CA ASP A 338 -26.21 -70.91 -26.05
C ASP A 338 -26.70 -69.59 -26.70
N GLY A 339 -26.48 -69.39 -28.00
CA GLY A 339 -26.35 -68.08 -28.67
C GLY A 339 -27.61 -67.54 -29.36
N GLU A 340 -27.48 -66.53 -30.22
CA GLU A 340 -28.59 -65.92 -30.94
C GLU A 340 -29.06 -66.86 -32.04
N ILE A 341 -30.38 -66.86 -32.29
CA ILE A 341 -30.99 -68.01 -32.93
C ILE A 341 -31.13 -67.83 -34.44
N ASN A 342 -30.82 -68.89 -35.21
CA ASN A 342 -31.09 -69.00 -36.65
C ASN A 342 -30.47 -67.87 -37.52
N TRP A 343 -29.22 -67.46 -37.29
CA TRP A 343 -28.46 -66.52 -38.15
C TRP A 343 -27.34 -67.22 -38.95
N ASP A 344 -26.38 -66.47 -39.53
CA ASP A 344 -25.20 -67.00 -40.25
C ASP A 344 -23.96 -66.18 -39.79
N SER A 345 -23.04 -66.75 -39.00
CA SER A 345 -21.75 -66.09 -38.64
C SER A 345 -20.92 -65.66 -39.85
N ASN A 346 -20.53 -64.37 -39.90
CA ASN A 346 -19.59 -63.79 -40.86
C ASN A 346 -19.16 -62.35 -40.48
N LEU A 347 -18.04 -61.88 -41.06
CA LEU A 347 -17.38 -60.55 -40.98
C LEU A 347 -18.24 -59.26 -41.11
N TYR A 348 -19.56 -59.34 -41.12
CA TYR A 348 -20.49 -58.20 -41.08
C TYR A 348 -21.32 -58.14 -39.79
N ASN A 349 -21.38 -59.23 -39.03
CA ASN A 349 -22.23 -59.46 -37.85
C ASN A 349 -21.57 -60.43 -36.86
N ASP A 350 -20.25 -60.58 -37.00
CA ASP A 350 -19.28 -61.37 -36.25
C ASP A 350 -17.89 -60.88 -36.76
N TRP A 351 -17.41 -59.77 -36.19
CA TRP A 351 -16.28 -58.97 -36.67
C TRP A 351 -14.94 -59.66 -36.41
N ASP A 352 -14.83 -60.37 -35.28
CA ASP A 352 -13.63 -61.09 -34.87
C ASP A 352 -13.62 -62.58 -35.32
N GLN A 353 -14.81 -63.19 -35.52
CA GLN A 353 -15.08 -64.60 -35.90
C GLN A 353 -14.95 -65.63 -34.77
N ASP A 354 -15.49 -65.35 -33.58
CA ASP A 354 -15.55 -66.31 -32.46
C ASP A 354 -16.86 -67.11 -32.32
N GLY A 355 -17.91 -66.73 -33.05
CA GLY A 355 -19.25 -67.35 -33.03
C GLY A 355 -20.32 -66.50 -32.35
N CYS A 356 -19.96 -65.49 -31.57
CA CYS A 356 -20.90 -64.56 -30.96
C CYS A 356 -21.48 -63.56 -31.98
N ASN A 357 -22.73 -63.11 -31.77
CA ASN A 357 -23.31 -62.06 -32.61
C ASN A 357 -22.91 -60.67 -32.11
N ASP A 358 -22.18 -59.92 -32.94
CA ASP A 358 -21.75 -58.53 -32.73
C ASP A 358 -22.80 -57.62 -32.05
N LEU A 359 -24.07 -57.73 -32.47
CA LEU A 359 -25.11 -56.76 -32.10
C LEU A 359 -25.88 -57.15 -30.84
N LEU A 360 -25.78 -58.40 -30.40
CA LEU A 360 -26.76 -59.02 -29.51
C LEU A 360 -26.14 -59.81 -28.36
N GLU A 361 -24.92 -60.33 -28.53
CA GLU A 361 -24.33 -61.30 -27.60
C GLU A 361 -22.87 -61.02 -27.28
N ASP A 362 -22.09 -60.64 -28.28
CA ASP A 362 -20.80 -60.03 -28.00
C ASP A 362 -21.01 -58.65 -27.35
N ASN A 363 -20.06 -58.26 -26.52
CA ASN A 363 -19.98 -56.94 -25.91
C ASN A 363 -18.54 -56.39 -25.99
N ASP A 364 -17.63 -57.05 -26.71
CA ASP A 364 -16.24 -56.67 -27.03
C ASP A 364 -16.02 -57.12 -28.48
N ASP A 365 -16.73 -56.44 -29.40
CA ASP A 365 -16.91 -56.77 -30.83
C ASP A 365 -15.60 -57.06 -31.58
N ASP A 366 -14.45 -56.60 -31.06
CA ASP A 366 -13.13 -56.80 -31.65
C ASP A 366 -12.15 -57.64 -30.80
N ASN A 367 -12.53 -58.00 -29.57
CA ASN A 367 -11.80 -58.83 -28.62
C ASN A 367 -10.45 -58.20 -28.17
N ASP A 368 -10.49 -56.93 -27.73
CA ASP A 368 -9.37 -56.21 -27.14
C ASP A 368 -9.41 -56.02 -25.62
N GLY A 369 -10.55 -56.32 -25.00
CA GLY A 369 -10.74 -56.30 -23.57
C GLY A 369 -11.26 -55.00 -22.98
N GLU A 370 -11.63 -53.98 -23.77
CA GLU A 370 -12.76 -53.11 -23.40
C GLU A 370 -14.08 -53.60 -23.98
N ASN A 371 -15.17 -53.20 -23.34
CA ASN A 371 -16.51 -53.52 -23.82
C ASN A 371 -17.06 -52.39 -24.70
N ASP A 372 -17.84 -52.69 -25.75
CA ASP A 372 -18.43 -51.73 -26.71
C ASP A 372 -19.21 -50.55 -26.09
N ALA A 373 -19.69 -50.73 -24.85
CA ALA A 373 -20.43 -49.72 -24.10
C ALA A 373 -19.53 -48.68 -23.40
N THR A 374 -18.24 -48.97 -23.27
CA THR A 374 -17.19 -48.11 -22.73
C THR A 374 -16.06 -47.85 -23.72
N ASP A 375 -15.93 -48.66 -24.77
CA ASP A 375 -15.03 -48.49 -25.90
C ASP A 375 -15.50 -47.35 -26.82
N VAL A 376 -14.58 -46.48 -27.23
CA VAL A 376 -14.82 -45.36 -28.17
C VAL A 376 -14.75 -45.82 -29.63
N CYS A 377 -14.07 -46.92 -29.93
CA CYS A 377 -14.00 -47.54 -31.25
C CYS A 377 -14.32 -49.07 -31.26
N PRO A 378 -15.55 -49.50 -30.88
CA PRO A 378 -16.00 -50.92 -30.79
C PRO A 378 -15.74 -51.85 -31.99
N LYS A 379 -15.36 -51.33 -33.16
CA LYS A 379 -14.96 -52.15 -34.33
C LYS A 379 -13.62 -51.69 -34.86
N GLY A 380 -12.66 -51.64 -33.95
CA GLY A 380 -11.29 -51.24 -34.18
C GLY A 380 -10.44 -52.37 -34.74
N ARG A 381 -9.21 -52.45 -34.22
CA ARG A 381 -8.16 -53.36 -34.64
C ARG A 381 -8.24 -54.67 -33.86
N SER A 382 -9.09 -55.60 -34.29
CA SER A 382 -9.37 -56.82 -33.53
C SER A 382 -8.18 -57.64 -32.98
N ASN A 383 -8.44 -58.29 -31.83
CA ASN A 383 -7.66 -59.34 -31.18
C ASN A 383 -6.30 -58.85 -30.60
N TRP A 384 -6.28 -57.67 -29.95
CA TRP A 384 -5.04 -57.04 -29.45
C TRP A 384 -4.94 -56.84 -27.92
N ILE A 385 -5.83 -57.43 -27.12
CA ILE A 385 -5.83 -57.43 -25.63
C ILE A 385 -4.47 -57.68 -24.93
N ASN A 386 -3.53 -58.36 -25.60
CA ASN A 386 -2.19 -58.63 -25.05
C ASN A 386 -1.15 -57.52 -25.32
N ASP A 387 -1.45 -56.61 -26.24
CA ASP A 387 -0.62 -55.45 -26.63
C ASP A 387 -1.11 -54.14 -25.97
N ARG A 388 -2.33 -54.11 -25.41
CA ARG A 388 -2.97 -52.95 -24.77
C ARG A 388 -2.27 -52.49 -23.49
N THR A 389 -1.75 -51.26 -23.49
CA THR A 389 -0.92 -50.65 -22.43
C THR A 389 -0.94 -49.11 -22.49
N PRO A 390 -0.55 -48.38 -21.41
CA PRO A 390 -0.40 -46.90 -21.37
C PRO A 390 0.66 -46.26 -22.29
N LEU A 391 0.97 -46.88 -23.42
CA LEU A 391 1.95 -46.48 -24.44
C LEU A 391 1.44 -46.80 -25.88
N THR A 392 0.18 -47.20 -25.98
CA THR A 392 -0.50 -47.80 -27.14
C THR A 392 -2.04 -47.61 -27.04
N ASP A 393 -2.47 -46.88 -26.02
CA ASP A 393 -3.80 -46.78 -25.39
C ASP A 393 -3.55 -45.95 -24.10
N PHE A 394 -3.34 -44.63 -24.23
CA PHE A 394 -2.86 -43.80 -23.12
C PHE A 394 -3.95 -43.45 -22.09
N ASP A 395 -5.17 -43.16 -22.54
CA ASP A 395 -6.31 -42.83 -21.67
C ASP A 395 -7.11 -44.05 -21.18
N MET A 396 -6.94 -45.21 -21.85
CA MET A 396 -7.62 -46.50 -21.63
C MET A 396 -9.02 -46.64 -22.23
N ASP A 397 -9.37 -45.88 -23.28
CA ASP A 397 -10.71 -45.89 -23.89
C ASP A 397 -11.01 -47.02 -24.88
N GLY A 398 -10.06 -47.92 -25.15
CA GLY A 398 -10.21 -49.00 -26.13
C GLY A 398 -9.62 -48.69 -27.50
N CYS A 399 -9.14 -47.47 -27.75
CA CYS A 399 -8.56 -47.11 -29.03
C CYS A 399 -7.02 -47.20 -29.06
N TYR A 400 -6.49 -47.69 -30.19
CA TYR A 400 -5.05 -47.81 -30.38
C TYR A 400 -4.49 -46.48 -30.90
N ASP A 401 -3.96 -45.63 -30.00
CA ASP A 401 -3.34 -44.29 -30.20
C ASP A 401 -3.00 -44.03 -31.69
N SER A 402 -1.99 -44.74 -32.20
CA SER A 402 -1.37 -44.46 -33.48
C SER A 402 -2.13 -44.88 -34.75
N THR A 403 -3.32 -45.51 -34.65
CA THR A 403 -4.09 -45.95 -35.82
C THR A 403 -5.58 -45.62 -35.82
N GLU A 404 -6.25 -45.66 -34.67
CA GLU A 404 -7.72 -45.53 -34.60
C GLU A 404 -8.20 -44.41 -33.66
N ASP A 405 -7.37 -43.97 -32.71
CA ASP A 405 -7.62 -42.76 -31.94
C ASP A 405 -7.27 -41.47 -32.74
N PHE A 406 -7.85 -40.35 -32.31
CA PHE A 406 -7.58 -39.00 -32.78
C PHE A 406 -7.33 -38.00 -31.63
N ASP A 407 -7.38 -38.41 -30.36
CA ASP A 407 -7.28 -37.59 -29.15
C ASP A 407 -6.60 -38.44 -28.03
N ASP A 408 -5.31 -38.80 -28.22
CA ASP A 408 -4.58 -39.83 -27.45
C ASP A 408 -4.70 -39.71 -25.90
N ASP A 409 -5.02 -38.53 -25.34
CA ASP A 409 -5.21 -38.30 -23.89
C ASP A 409 -6.61 -37.80 -23.47
N ASN A 410 -7.55 -37.73 -24.42
CA ASN A 410 -8.96 -37.38 -24.25
C ASN A 410 -9.18 -36.03 -23.56
N ASP A 411 -8.26 -35.08 -23.75
CA ASP A 411 -8.33 -33.75 -23.17
C ASP A 411 -9.29 -32.81 -23.93
N SER A 412 -9.89 -33.33 -25.02
CA SER A 412 -10.78 -32.67 -26.00
C SER A 412 -10.07 -31.87 -27.10
N VAL A 413 -8.75 -32.00 -27.26
CA VAL A 413 -7.94 -31.39 -28.31
C VAL A 413 -7.22 -32.45 -29.15
N ASN A 414 -7.94 -32.99 -30.15
CA ASN A 414 -7.39 -33.94 -31.13
C ASN A 414 -5.95 -33.65 -31.59
N ASP A 415 -5.05 -34.65 -31.57
CA ASP A 415 -3.63 -34.56 -31.96
C ASP A 415 -3.36 -33.74 -33.23
N VAL A 416 -4.14 -34.01 -34.28
CA VAL A 416 -3.92 -33.47 -35.62
C VAL A 416 -5.22 -33.08 -36.31
N ASN A 417 -5.19 -31.95 -37.02
CA ASN A 417 -6.26 -31.60 -37.93
C ASN A 417 -6.29 -32.50 -39.18
N ALA A 418 -7.37 -32.41 -39.95
CA ALA A 418 -7.59 -33.14 -41.21
C ALA A 418 -6.54 -32.95 -42.33
N THR A 419 -5.48 -32.16 -42.11
CA THR A 419 -4.31 -32.04 -43.01
C THR A 419 -3.03 -32.69 -42.46
N GLY A 420 -3.08 -33.30 -41.27
CA GLY A 420 -1.94 -33.89 -40.58
C GLY A 420 -1.01 -32.84 -39.97
N ALA A 421 -1.55 -31.71 -39.53
CA ALA A 421 -0.82 -30.71 -38.76
C ALA A 421 -1.31 -30.74 -37.31
N THR A 422 -0.34 -30.88 -36.41
CA THR A 422 -0.46 -30.87 -34.95
C THR A 422 -1.36 -29.72 -34.47
N LEU A 423 -2.34 -30.05 -33.64
CA LEU A 423 -3.21 -29.10 -32.94
C LEU A 423 -2.82 -29.04 -31.46
N ASP A 424 -2.84 -30.19 -30.80
CA ASP A 424 -2.36 -30.35 -29.43
C ASP A 424 -0.81 -30.28 -29.35
N LEU A 425 -0.31 -29.64 -28.30
CA LEU A 425 1.11 -29.45 -28.00
C LEU A 425 1.60 -30.30 -26.81
N CYS A 426 0.68 -30.90 -26.05
CA CYS A 426 0.92 -31.71 -24.86
C CYS A 426 0.15 -33.07 -24.93
N PRO A 427 0.50 -33.99 -25.86
CA PRO A 427 -0.24 -35.24 -26.15
C PRO A 427 -0.04 -36.35 -25.11
N THR A 428 0.10 -35.95 -23.85
CA THR A 428 0.13 -36.81 -22.67
C THR A 428 -0.34 -36.00 -21.44
N THR A 429 -1.30 -35.09 -21.62
CA THR A 429 -1.86 -34.23 -20.58
C THR A 429 -2.37 -35.09 -19.42
N PRO A 430 -2.20 -34.66 -18.15
CA PRO A 430 -2.63 -35.44 -16.99
C PRO A 430 -4.12 -35.79 -17.03
N LEU A 431 -4.43 -37.07 -17.27
CA LEU A 431 -5.79 -37.60 -17.38
C LEU A 431 -6.74 -37.03 -16.30
N GLY A 432 -7.83 -36.39 -16.76
CA GLY A 432 -8.81 -35.73 -15.90
C GLY A 432 -8.43 -34.32 -15.43
N ALA A 433 -7.45 -33.66 -16.05
CA ALA A 433 -7.23 -32.22 -15.93
C ALA A 433 -8.52 -31.45 -16.32
N LEU A 434 -8.78 -30.33 -15.64
CA LEU A 434 -9.97 -29.49 -15.88
C LEU A 434 -9.60 -28.10 -16.43
N ASP A 435 -8.31 -27.86 -16.58
CA ASP A 435 -7.62 -26.59 -16.82
C ASP A 435 -6.77 -26.62 -18.11
N VAL A 436 -7.20 -27.47 -19.04
CA VAL A 436 -6.67 -27.65 -20.40
C VAL A 436 -7.04 -26.45 -21.28
N ASP A 437 -6.15 -26.03 -22.17
CA ASP A 437 -6.35 -24.88 -23.06
C ASP A 437 -6.58 -25.24 -24.54
N GLU A 438 -6.59 -24.24 -25.43
CA GLU A 438 -6.85 -24.47 -26.87
C GLU A 438 -5.73 -25.22 -27.62
N PHE A 439 -4.64 -25.58 -26.92
CA PHE A 439 -3.50 -26.34 -27.42
C PHE A 439 -3.27 -27.64 -26.65
N GLY A 440 -4.27 -28.11 -25.90
CA GLY A 440 -4.24 -29.38 -25.17
C GLY A 440 -3.28 -29.41 -23.98
N CYS A 441 -2.92 -28.26 -23.40
CA CYS A 441 -1.95 -28.22 -22.29
C CYS A 441 -2.60 -27.81 -20.96
N ALA A 442 -2.44 -28.61 -19.91
CA ALA A 442 -2.83 -28.27 -18.53
C ALA A 442 -1.89 -27.21 -17.90
N ALA A 443 -2.32 -26.52 -16.82
CA ALA A 443 -1.53 -25.46 -16.18
C ALA A 443 -0.18 -25.95 -15.60
N ILE A 444 -0.05 -27.23 -15.28
CA ILE A 444 1.22 -27.84 -14.81
C ILE A 444 2.29 -27.96 -15.92
N GLU A 445 1.89 -27.89 -17.18
CA GLU A 445 2.77 -28.03 -18.36
C GLU A 445 3.01 -26.70 -19.08
N ARG A 446 2.27 -25.66 -18.71
CA ARG A 446 2.39 -24.31 -19.25
C ARG A 446 3.24 -23.42 -18.35
N ASP A 447 3.92 -22.46 -18.99
CA ASP A 447 4.74 -21.39 -18.42
C ASP A 447 4.46 -20.18 -19.32
N THR A 448 3.37 -19.48 -19.01
CA THR A 448 2.74 -18.52 -19.93
C THR A 448 3.54 -17.23 -20.10
N ASP A 449 4.31 -16.81 -19.10
CA ASP A 449 5.14 -15.60 -19.14
C ASP A 449 6.65 -15.87 -19.37
N GLY A 450 7.09 -17.12 -19.23
CA GLY A 450 8.45 -17.57 -19.50
C GLY A 450 9.42 -17.38 -18.34
N ASP A 451 8.95 -17.27 -17.10
CA ASP A 451 9.77 -17.05 -15.91
C ASP A 451 10.42 -18.33 -15.33
N SER A 452 10.05 -19.51 -15.86
CA SER A 452 10.45 -20.87 -15.43
C SER A 452 9.70 -21.48 -14.24
N VAL A 453 8.57 -20.90 -13.84
CA VAL A 453 7.53 -21.47 -12.99
C VAL A 453 6.36 -21.88 -13.89
N ASN A 454 5.56 -22.87 -13.47
CA ASN A 454 4.41 -23.32 -14.26
C ASN A 454 3.12 -22.70 -13.73
N ASP A 455 2.17 -22.47 -14.63
CA ASP A 455 0.91 -21.76 -14.37
C ASP A 455 0.08 -22.37 -13.22
N LEU A 456 0.28 -23.64 -12.84
CA LEU A 456 -0.39 -24.26 -11.68
C LEU A 456 0.13 -23.78 -10.32
N ILE A 457 1.38 -23.31 -10.24
CA ILE A 457 2.02 -22.87 -8.98
C ILE A 457 2.58 -21.43 -9.05
N ASP A 458 2.34 -20.73 -10.14
CA ASP A 458 2.63 -19.31 -10.29
C ASP A 458 1.57 -18.47 -9.55
N GLU A 459 2.01 -17.61 -8.64
CA GLU A 459 1.16 -16.64 -7.94
C GLU A 459 1.17 -15.26 -8.64
N CYS A 460 2.03 -15.05 -9.64
CA CYS A 460 2.33 -13.77 -10.27
C CYS A 460 2.30 -13.83 -11.81
N GLU A 461 1.18 -14.32 -12.34
CA GLU A 461 0.90 -14.41 -13.80
C GLU A 461 1.32 -13.14 -14.57
N GLY A 462 2.30 -13.26 -15.47
CA GLY A 462 2.76 -12.15 -16.32
C GLY A 462 4.01 -11.43 -15.80
N THR A 463 4.81 -12.08 -14.96
CA THR A 463 6.10 -11.58 -14.47
C THR A 463 7.06 -11.26 -15.62
N PRO A 464 7.68 -10.06 -15.64
CA PRO A 464 8.52 -9.66 -16.77
C PRO A 464 9.74 -10.58 -17.02
N SER A 465 9.78 -11.17 -18.21
CA SER A 465 10.83 -12.12 -18.63
C SER A 465 12.25 -11.64 -18.32
N GLY A 466 13.01 -12.44 -17.58
CA GLY A 466 14.42 -12.18 -17.26
C GLY A 466 14.69 -11.47 -15.94
N LEU A 467 13.66 -11.19 -15.13
CA LEU A 467 13.81 -10.90 -13.70
C LEU A 467 14.27 -12.14 -12.92
N GLN A 468 14.54 -11.98 -11.62
CA GLN A 468 14.78 -13.11 -10.72
C GLN A 468 13.53 -13.32 -9.89
N VAL A 469 12.94 -14.49 -10.05
CA VAL A 469 11.68 -14.89 -9.42
C VAL A 469 11.93 -15.76 -8.19
N ASN A 470 10.96 -15.79 -7.28
CA ASN A 470 10.97 -16.66 -6.12
C ASN A 470 10.44 -18.08 -6.49
N ALA A 471 9.95 -18.84 -5.51
CA ALA A 471 9.49 -20.22 -5.74
C ALA A 471 8.07 -20.33 -6.33
N VAL A 472 7.35 -19.21 -6.49
CA VAL A 472 5.96 -19.10 -6.95
C VAL A 472 5.81 -18.01 -8.03
N GLY A 473 6.85 -17.84 -8.85
CA GLY A 473 6.89 -16.96 -10.02
C GLY A 473 7.07 -15.46 -9.77
N CYS A 474 6.87 -15.01 -8.53
CA CYS A 474 6.93 -13.58 -8.24
C CYS A 474 8.35 -13.01 -8.25
N ALA A 475 8.54 -11.92 -8.99
CA ALA A 475 9.72 -11.06 -8.94
C ALA A 475 9.57 -9.90 -7.93
N ASP A 476 10.71 -9.32 -7.54
CA ASP A 476 10.79 -7.96 -6.98
C ASP A 476 10.68 -6.96 -8.16
N LEU A 477 9.66 -6.11 -8.14
CA LEU A 477 9.27 -5.27 -9.29
C LEU A 477 9.81 -3.84 -9.24
N ASP A 478 10.06 -3.28 -8.06
CA ASP A 478 10.59 -1.92 -7.86
C ASP A 478 12.03 -1.89 -7.31
N ASN A 479 12.58 -3.05 -6.95
CA ASN A 479 13.93 -3.31 -6.43
C ASN A 479 14.11 -2.87 -4.97
N ASP A 480 13.04 -2.98 -4.16
CA ASP A 480 13.05 -2.66 -2.73
C ASP A 480 13.55 -3.82 -1.84
N GLY A 481 13.60 -5.04 -2.38
CA GLY A 481 14.04 -6.27 -1.71
C GLY A 481 12.91 -7.25 -1.37
N VAL A 482 11.65 -6.90 -1.63
CA VAL A 482 10.45 -7.70 -1.35
C VAL A 482 9.85 -8.21 -2.67
N PHE A 483 9.30 -9.43 -2.65
CA PHE A 483 8.69 -10.06 -3.84
C PHE A 483 7.20 -9.71 -3.95
N ALA A 484 6.71 -9.49 -5.16
CA ALA A 484 5.38 -8.93 -5.43
C ALA A 484 4.18 -9.64 -4.76
N ASN A 485 4.25 -10.94 -4.44
CA ASN A 485 3.18 -11.64 -3.72
C ASN A 485 3.10 -11.36 -2.21
N VAL A 486 4.17 -10.82 -1.62
CA VAL A 486 4.25 -10.48 -0.19
C VAL A 486 4.50 -8.99 0.05
N ASP A 487 4.61 -8.21 -1.02
CA ASP A 487 4.80 -6.77 -1.04
C ASP A 487 3.46 -6.04 -0.95
N ILE A 488 3.26 -5.29 0.13
CA ILE A 488 2.05 -4.49 0.39
C ILE A 488 2.13 -3.13 -0.34
N CYS A 489 3.34 -2.70 -0.73
CA CYS A 489 3.70 -1.33 -1.06
C CYS A 489 4.49 -1.20 -2.38
N ALA A 490 4.12 -2.01 -3.39
CA ALA A 490 4.71 -2.25 -4.74
C ALA A 490 5.13 -1.08 -5.66
N ASN A 491 5.28 0.13 -5.12
CA ASN A 491 6.03 1.24 -5.69
C ASN A 491 6.77 1.97 -4.54
N SER A 492 7.65 1.24 -3.86
CA SER A 492 8.52 1.70 -2.79
C SER A 492 9.37 2.90 -3.22
N PRO A 493 9.40 4.01 -2.46
CA PRO A 493 10.12 5.21 -2.85
C PRO A 493 11.63 5.03 -2.66
N GLN A 494 12.39 5.32 -3.73
CA GLN A 494 13.85 5.30 -3.66
C GLN A 494 14.41 6.22 -2.57
N ARG A 495 15.53 5.80 -1.97
CA ARG A 495 16.22 6.48 -0.86
C ARG A 495 15.44 6.49 0.46
N TRP A 496 14.60 5.50 0.73
CA TRP A 496 13.96 5.29 2.03
C TRP A 496 14.31 3.91 2.59
N THR A 497 14.27 3.75 3.91
CA THR A 497 14.36 2.42 4.52
C THR A 497 13.04 1.69 4.32
N ILE A 498 13.16 0.49 3.77
CA ILE A 498 12.06 -0.41 3.45
C ILE A 498 11.98 -1.48 4.54
N ASP A 499 10.78 -1.82 4.97
CA ASP A 499 10.55 -2.82 5.99
C ASP A 499 10.27 -4.23 5.40
N ALA A 500 9.79 -5.15 6.24
CA ALA A 500 9.49 -6.51 5.81
C ALA A 500 8.21 -6.65 4.98
N ASP A 501 7.37 -5.61 4.92
CA ASP A 501 6.11 -5.57 4.19
C ASP A 501 6.24 -4.85 2.82
N GLY A 502 7.46 -4.44 2.45
CA GLY A 502 7.75 -3.62 1.26
C GLY A 502 7.47 -2.12 1.44
N CYS A 503 7.23 -1.65 2.67
CA CYS A 503 6.73 -0.30 2.91
C CYS A 503 7.77 0.64 3.53
N ALA A 504 7.99 1.79 2.91
CA ALA A 504 8.70 2.92 3.50
C ALA A 504 7.84 3.68 4.53
N ILE A 505 8.48 4.31 5.53
CA ILE A 505 7.79 5.06 6.59
C ILE A 505 6.91 6.22 6.07
N ASN A 506 7.22 6.79 4.90
CA ASN A 506 6.41 7.83 4.25
C ASN A 506 5.15 7.31 3.53
N GLN A 507 5.07 6.00 3.23
CA GLN A 507 3.84 5.36 2.74
C GLN A 507 2.90 4.97 3.90
N LYS A 508 3.42 4.88 5.13
CA LYS A 508 2.66 4.49 6.31
C LYS A 508 1.75 5.61 6.87
N PRO A 509 0.60 5.25 7.46
CA PRO A 509 -0.26 6.21 8.15
C PRO A 509 0.37 6.73 9.45
N VAL A 510 0.27 8.04 9.66
CA VAL A 510 0.70 8.68 10.92
C VAL A 510 -0.20 8.25 12.08
N GLN A 511 0.41 7.69 13.12
CA GLN A 511 -0.30 7.18 14.29
C GLN A 511 -0.97 8.29 15.11
N TRP A 512 -2.07 7.95 15.80
CA TRP A 512 -2.82 8.91 16.60
C TRP A 512 -2.02 9.37 17.83
N THR A 513 -1.95 10.69 18.06
CA THR A 513 -1.23 11.28 19.19
C THR A 513 -2.21 11.97 20.15
N SER A 514 -2.28 11.51 21.40
CA SER A 514 -3.19 12.07 22.42
C SER A 514 -2.81 13.50 22.86
N GLY A 515 -3.28 14.51 22.12
CA GLY A 515 -3.13 15.92 22.47
C GLY A 515 -3.97 16.35 23.69
N THR A 516 -3.50 17.36 24.44
CA THR A 516 -4.23 17.89 25.63
C THR A 516 -4.89 19.25 25.42
N SER A 517 -4.28 20.16 24.65
CA SER A 517 -4.83 21.50 24.41
C SER A 517 -4.19 22.21 23.21
N VAL A 518 -4.99 22.89 22.39
CA VAL A 518 -4.54 23.78 21.32
C VAL A 518 -4.46 25.23 21.82
N SER A 519 -3.24 25.75 21.94
CA SER A 519 -2.93 27.12 22.37
C SER A 519 -2.56 28.05 21.20
N GLY A 520 -2.08 27.48 20.09
CA GLY A 520 -1.74 28.19 18.86
C GLY A 520 -1.57 27.24 17.67
N PRO A 521 -1.08 27.74 16.52
CA PRO A 521 -0.75 26.89 15.38
C PRO A 521 0.43 25.95 15.71
N MET A 522 0.50 24.84 14.98
CA MET A 522 1.41 23.71 15.15
C MET A 522 1.23 22.84 16.41
N ASP A 523 0.33 23.20 17.34
CA ASP A 523 -0.04 22.32 18.47
C ASP A 523 -0.83 21.08 17.97
N ILE A 524 -0.63 19.92 18.59
CA ILE A 524 -1.41 18.69 18.34
C ILE A 524 -2.87 18.91 18.76
N VAL A 525 -3.81 18.63 17.86
CA VAL A 525 -5.24 18.84 18.04
C VAL A 525 -5.86 17.63 18.77
N PRO A 526 -6.39 17.80 20.01
CA PRO A 526 -7.12 16.75 20.69
C PRO A 526 -8.39 16.35 19.92
N THR A 527 -8.93 15.17 20.23
CA THR A 527 -10.22 14.73 19.70
C THR A 527 -11.33 15.77 19.90
N PHE A 528 -12.26 15.81 18.94
CA PHE A 528 -13.47 16.61 19.00
C PHE A 528 -14.60 15.86 18.30
N THR A 529 -15.83 16.16 18.72
CA THR A 529 -17.05 15.58 18.17
C THR A 529 -17.99 16.70 17.77
N VAL A 530 -18.48 16.68 16.53
CA VAL A 530 -19.45 17.64 16.01
C VAL A 530 -20.62 16.93 15.31
N PRO A 531 -21.87 17.39 15.48
CA PRO A 531 -22.97 16.95 14.65
C PRO A 531 -22.78 17.50 13.23
N THR A 532 -23.03 16.66 12.24
CA THR A 532 -23.10 17.04 10.83
C THR A 532 -24.48 16.70 10.27
N LEU A 533 -24.81 17.21 9.07
CA LEU A 533 -26.08 16.85 8.39
C LEU A 533 -26.21 15.34 8.13
N ASP A 534 -25.10 14.62 8.08
CA ASP A 534 -25.02 13.21 7.69
C ASP A 534 -24.69 12.28 8.89
N GLY A 535 -24.65 12.82 10.12
CA GLY A 535 -24.47 12.05 11.34
C GLY A 535 -23.67 12.79 12.41
N THR A 536 -22.79 12.05 13.10
CA THR A 536 -21.84 12.63 14.07
C THR A 536 -20.42 12.36 13.58
N PHE A 537 -19.60 13.41 13.48
CA PHE A 537 -18.18 13.29 13.16
C PHE A 537 -17.36 13.39 14.45
N THR A 538 -16.71 12.29 14.85
CA THR A 538 -15.63 12.31 15.85
C THR A 538 -14.28 12.23 15.13
N PHE A 539 -13.41 13.19 15.40
CA PHE A 539 -12.11 13.32 14.72
C PHE A 539 -11.23 12.08 14.84
N GLN A 540 -11.10 11.53 16.06
CA GLN A 540 -10.29 10.35 16.34
C GLN A 540 -10.77 9.10 15.60
N ASN A 541 -12.07 8.82 15.59
CA ASN A 541 -12.67 7.70 14.84
C ASN A 541 -12.49 7.79 13.32
N LYS A 542 -12.21 8.98 12.81
CA LYS A 542 -12.04 9.27 11.39
C LYS A 542 -10.58 9.63 11.07
N TRP A 543 -9.66 9.40 11.99
CA TRP A 543 -8.24 9.60 11.78
C TRP A 543 -7.65 8.40 11.03
N THR A 544 -7.15 8.64 9.82
CA THR A 544 -6.50 7.63 8.97
C THR A 544 -4.97 7.70 9.00
N GLY A 545 -4.39 8.76 9.58
CA GLY A 545 -2.96 9.07 9.43
C GLY A 545 -2.54 9.59 8.04
N ASN A 546 -3.45 9.58 7.07
CA ASN A 546 -3.20 9.93 5.67
C ASN A 546 -3.90 11.22 5.24
N ASP A 547 -4.99 11.60 5.90
CA ASP A 547 -5.81 12.75 5.51
C ASP A 547 -5.38 14.09 6.14
N VAL A 548 -5.76 15.18 5.47
CA VAL A 548 -5.72 16.55 5.95
C VAL A 548 -7.12 17.14 6.05
N TYR A 549 -7.36 18.02 7.02
CA TYR A 549 -8.71 18.48 7.37
C TYR A 549 -8.78 20.00 7.18
N LEU A 550 -9.66 20.48 6.30
CA LEU A 550 -9.83 21.90 5.98
C LEU A 550 -11.20 22.40 6.44
N PHE A 551 -11.24 23.43 7.28
CA PHE A 551 -12.46 24.01 7.83
C PHE A 551 -12.75 25.37 7.21
N MET A 552 -13.96 25.54 6.68
CA MET A 552 -14.50 26.78 6.14
C MET A 552 -15.76 27.17 6.94
N PHE A 553 -15.69 28.27 7.68
CA PHE A 553 -16.82 28.77 8.46
C PHE A 553 -17.41 30.06 7.87
N LYS A 554 -18.73 30.10 7.68
CA LYS A 554 -19.46 31.34 7.40
C LYS A 554 -19.54 32.21 8.67
N TYR A 555 -19.37 33.52 8.49
CA TYR A 555 -19.54 34.51 9.56
C TYR A 555 -20.11 35.82 9.01
N THR A 556 -21.09 36.37 9.73
CA THR A 556 -21.72 37.67 9.52
C THR A 556 -21.65 38.50 10.81
N ASP A 557 -20.99 39.67 10.75
CA ASP A 557 -20.91 40.58 11.89
C ASP A 557 -22.25 41.28 12.20
N GLY A 558 -22.34 41.88 13.39
CA GLY A 558 -23.54 42.62 13.81
C GLY A 558 -23.86 43.89 13.01
N SER A 559 -23.03 44.26 12.03
CA SER A 559 -23.27 45.34 11.06
C SER A 559 -23.73 44.82 9.69
N GLY A 560 -23.76 43.49 9.49
CA GLY A 560 -24.11 42.83 8.23
C GLY A 560 -22.93 42.62 7.27
N ASN A 561 -21.68 42.88 7.68
CA ASN A 561 -20.52 42.49 6.89
C ASN A 561 -20.30 40.98 7.08
N SER A 562 -20.11 40.23 6.00
CA SER A 562 -19.88 38.79 6.05
C SER A 562 -18.74 38.37 5.14
N ASN A 563 -18.15 37.21 5.41
CA ASN A 563 -17.29 36.52 4.45
C ASN A 563 -18.08 35.86 3.29
N SER A 564 -19.31 36.33 3.03
CA SER A 564 -20.22 35.75 2.04
C SER A 564 -19.64 35.69 0.63
N GLY A 565 -18.77 36.64 0.24
CA GLY A 565 -18.08 36.58 -1.06
C GLY A 565 -17.11 35.39 -1.19
N THR A 566 -16.44 35.03 -0.08
CA THR A 566 -15.58 33.84 0.00
C THR A 566 -16.41 32.57 0.11
N TRP A 567 -17.48 32.60 0.91
CA TRP A 567 -18.44 31.50 1.03
C TRP A 567 -19.03 31.19 -0.35
N SER A 568 -19.65 32.16 -1.05
CA SER A 568 -20.35 31.98 -2.33
C SER A 568 -19.46 31.68 -3.54
N THR A 569 -18.19 31.35 -3.33
CA THR A 569 -17.31 30.80 -4.37
C THR A 569 -17.90 29.49 -4.88
N ASN A 570 -17.74 29.21 -6.17
CA ASN A 570 -18.18 27.97 -6.81
C ASN A 570 -17.54 26.75 -6.10
N PRO A 571 -18.29 25.95 -5.30
CA PRO A 571 -17.71 24.88 -4.52
C PRO A 571 -17.18 23.76 -5.42
N GLY A 572 -17.82 23.48 -6.56
CA GLY A 572 -17.35 22.44 -7.48
C GLY A 572 -15.98 22.74 -8.09
N THR A 573 -15.61 24.00 -8.33
CA THR A 573 -14.23 24.33 -8.76
C THR A 573 -13.25 24.29 -7.59
N PHE A 574 -13.72 24.60 -6.37
CA PHE A 574 -12.90 24.56 -5.17
C PHE A 574 -12.51 23.13 -4.81
N ILE A 575 -13.49 22.22 -4.76
CA ILE A 575 -13.33 20.80 -4.44
C ILE A 575 -12.37 20.11 -5.41
N ARG A 576 -12.55 20.31 -6.72
CA ARG A 576 -11.65 19.75 -7.78
C ARG A 576 -10.20 20.22 -7.70
N ASN A 577 -9.91 21.30 -6.97
CA ASN A 577 -8.56 21.83 -6.78
C ASN A 577 -7.91 21.36 -5.45
N LEU A 578 -8.63 20.62 -4.60
CA LEU A 578 -8.09 20.04 -3.37
C LEU A 578 -7.37 18.71 -3.66
N PRO A 579 -6.35 18.34 -2.86
CA PRO A 579 -5.83 16.98 -2.81
C PRO A 579 -6.91 15.95 -2.48
N GLU A 580 -6.77 14.72 -2.97
CA GLU A 580 -7.75 13.65 -2.77
C GLU A 580 -7.91 13.25 -1.29
N ASN A 581 -6.81 13.29 -0.51
CA ASN A 581 -6.75 13.05 0.93
C ASN A 581 -7.25 14.23 1.79
N THR A 582 -8.14 15.08 1.25
CA THR A 582 -8.68 16.24 1.99
C THR A 582 -10.08 15.98 2.50
N HIS A 583 -10.29 16.12 3.80
CA HIS A 583 -11.63 16.28 4.38
C HIS A 583 -12.01 17.76 4.43
N LEU A 584 -13.15 18.12 3.86
CA LEU A 584 -13.64 19.50 3.76
C LEU A 584 -14.86 19.74 4.66
N PHE A 585 -14.72 20.63 5.65
CA PHE A 585 -15.79 20.99 6.58
C PHE A 585 -16.39 22.35 6.26
N TYR A 586 -17.70 22.40 6.13
CA TYR A 586 -18.50 23.60 6.07
C TYR A 586 -19.25 23.81 7.39
N GLY A 587 -19.11 24.99 8.00
CA GLY A 587 -19.85 25.38 9.21
C GLY A 587 -20.26 26.85 9.20
N SER A 588 -20.92 27.31 10.26
CA SER A 588 -21.34 28.71 10.38
C SER A 588 -21.38 29.18 11.84
N PHE A 589 -20.89 30.39 12.08
CA PHE A 589 -21.03 31.14 13.34
C PHE A 589 -22.34 31.94 13.41
N ASP A 590 -23.11 31.98 12.33
CA ASP A 590 -24.36 32.73 12.30
C ASP A 590 -25.48 31.93 12.96
N SER A 591 -26.45 32.62 13.57
CA SER A 591 -27.66 31.99 14.12
C SER A 591 -28.54 31.29 13.07
N SER A 592 -28.19 31.42 11.79
CA SER A 592 -28.76 30.71 10.65
C SER A 592 -28.03 29.41 10.28
N TYR A 593 -27.05 28.95 11.07
CA TYR A 593 -26.11 27.87 10.72
C TYR A 593 -26.70 26.70 9.93
N HIS A 594 -27.79 26.11 10.43
CA HIS A 594 -28.49 24.98 9.79
C HIS A 594 -28.89 25.27 8.34
N ASN A 595 -29.49 26.45 8.10
CA ASN A 595 -29.87 26.88 6.74
C ASN A 595 -28.65 27.24 5.87
N ASP A 596 -27.57 27.73 6.49
CA ASP A 596 -26.33 28.07 5.78
C ASP A 596 -25.63 26.81 5.26
N VAL A 597 -25.58 25.73 6.07
CA VAL A 597 -24.95 24.47 5.68
C VAL A 597 -25.85 23.63 4.78
N LEU A 598 -27.18 23.62 4.95
CA LEU A 598 -28.11 23.03 3.98
C LEU A 598 -28.01 23.69 2.59
N SER A 599 -27.96 25.03 2.56
CA SER A 599 -27.76 25.78 1.31
C SER A 599 -26.39 25.50 0.68
N ARG A 600 -25.37 25.23 1.49
CA ARG A 600 -24.04 24.82 1.04
C ARG A 600 -24.05 23.42 0.43
N LYS A 601 -24.69 22.44 1.09
CA LYS A 601 -24.84 21.06 0.60
C LYS A 601 -25.50 21.05 -0.79
N SER A 602 -26.64 21.73 -0.92
CA SER A 602 -27.35 21.84 -2.21
C SER A 602 -26.53 22.53 -3.32
N ASP A 603 -25.63 23.47 -3.02
CA ASP A 603 -24.75 24.11 -4.02
C ASP A 603 -23.51 23.26 -4.37
N VAL A 604 -23.17 22.26 -3.56
CA VAL A 604 -22.14 21.24 -3.86
C VAL A 604 -22.75 20.17 -4.78
N GLU A 605 -23.85 19.54 -4.35
CA GLU A 605 -24.60 18.52 -5.10
C GLU A 605 -25.01 19.01 -6.50
N ALA A 606 -25.41 20.29 -6.63
CA ALA A 606 -25.76 20.86 -7.93
C ALA A 606 -24.56 21.08 -8.91
N ARG A 607 -23.33 20.72 -8.53
CA ARG A 607 -22.09 21.07 -9.26
C ARG A 607 -21.03 19.97 -9.36
N LEU A 608 -21.16 18.91 -8.57
CA LEU A 608 -20.45 17.67 -8.80
C LEU A 608 -21.22 16.83 -9.83
N ASN A 609 -20.57 15.83 -10.41
CA ASN A 609 -21.20 14.78 -11.20
C ASN A 609 -21.14 13.45 -10.43
N PRO A 610 -21.92 12.42 -10.80
CA PRO A 610 -22.04 11.20 -9.99
C PRO A 610 -20.70 10.51 -9.64
N SER A 611 -19.71 10.55 -10.54
CA SER A 611 -18.38 9.98 -10.26
C SER A 611 -17.54 10.86 -9.32
N GLU A 612 -17.75 12.18 -9.33
CA GLU A 612 -17.15 13.09 -8.34
C GLU A 612 -17.87 13.01 -6.99
N GLU A 613 -19.18 12.75 -6.97
CA GLU A 613 -19.94 12.52 -5.74
C GLU A 613 -19.47 11.23 -5.05
N GLU A 614 -19.32 10.15 -5.81
CA GLU A 614 -18.71 8.89 -5.34
C GLU A 614 -17.25 9.09 -4.88
N GLN A 615 -16.43 9.82 -5.66
CA GLN A 615 -15.04 10.12 -5.27
C GLN A 615 -14.97 10.86 -3.92
N TRP A 616 -15.87 11.82 -3.67
CA TRP A 616 -15.85 12.70 -2.50
C TRP A 616 -16.74 12.24 -1.33
N ASP A 617 -17.37 11.07 -1.45
CA ASP A 617 -18.21 10.52 -0.37
C ASP A 617 -17.40 10.34 0.93
N GLY A 618 -18.07 10.56 2.05
CA GLY A 618 -17.46 10.55 3.39
C GLY A 618 -16.41 11.63 3.66
N ARG A 619 -16.01 12.48 2.68
CA ARG A 619 -14.96 13.51 2.83
C ARG A 619 -15.47 14.95 2.86
N ILE A 620 -16.70 15.23 2.43
CA ILE A 620 -17.32 16.56 2.59
C ILE A 620 -18.32 16.55 3.76
N HIS A 621 -18.11 17.45 4.72
CA HIS A 621 -18.81 17.47 6.01
C HIS A 621 -19.52 18.81 6.24
N TYR A 622 -20.76 18.76 6.75
CA TYR A 622 -21.61 19.93 6.95
C TYR A 622 -22.00 20.05 8.43
N ILE A 623 -21.27 20.85 9.21
CA ILE A 623 -21.43 20.98 10.67
C ILE A 623 -22.77 21.65 10.99
N ASP A 624 -23.70 20.91 11.61
CA ASP A 624 -25.04 21.39 11.94
C ASP A 624 -25.14 21.88 13.40
N MET A 625 -24.24 22.79 13.75
CA MET A 625 -24.31 23.56 14.99
C MET A 625 -23.69 24.95 14.81
N ASP A 626 -24.08 25.90 15.67
CA ASP A 626 -23.40 27.19 15.78
C ASP A 626 -21.95 26.96 16.21
N ALA A 627 -21.01 27.33 15.33
CA ALA A 627 -19.58 27.11 15.50
C ALA A 627 -19.00 27.76 16.77
N SER A 628 -19.67 28.77 17.33
CA SER A 628 -19.33 29.40 18.61
C SER A 628 -19.43 28.44 19.80
N ASN A 629 -20.16 27.33 19.67
CA ASN A 629 -20.41 26.36 20.74
C ASN A 629 -19.63 25.04 20.56
N ILE A 630 -18.82 24.91 19.51
CA ILE A 630 -17.98 23.72 19.28
C ILE A 630 -16.98 23.56 20.44
N GLN A 631 -16.75 22.31 20.86
CA GLN A 631 -15.85 21.94 21.95
C GLN A 631 -14.73 21.01 21.43
N GLY A 632 -13.91 20.45 22.34
CA GLY A 632 -12.75 19.64 21.97
C GLY A 632 -11.66 20.45 21.23
N GLY A 633 -10.79 19.77 20.49
CA GLY A 633 -9.69 20.39 19.75
C GLY A 633 -10.14 21.48 18.77
N LEU A 634 -11.19 21.24 17.96
CA LEU A 634 -11.71 22.24 17.02
C LEU A 634 -12.25 23.49 17.73
N GLY A 635 -12.94 23.33 18.87
CA GLY A 635 -13.40 24.46 19.69
C GLY A 635 -12.24 25.28 20.26
N GLN A 636 -11.15 24.61 20.64
CA GLN A 636 -9.92 25.27 21.08
C GLN A 636 -9.24 26.04 19.94
N MET A 637 -9.10 25.44 18.74
CA MET A 637 -8.60 26.13 17.54
C MET A 637 -9.39 27.40 17.23
N ILE A 638 -10.72 27.31 17.24
CA ILE A 638 -11.65 28.46 17.06
C ILE A 638 -11.41 29.56 18.10
N SER A 639 -11.09 29.20 19.34
CA SER A 639 -10.85 30.15 20.43
C SER A 639 -9.44 30.77 20.44
N SER A 640 -8.44 30.05 19.92
CA SER A 640 -7.01 30.41 19.99
C SER A 640 -6.52 31.15 18.75
N PHE A 641 -7.14 30.95 17.58
CA PHE A 641 -6.68 31.53 16.31
C PHE A 641 -7.20 32.97 16.09
N ASN A 642 -6.36 33.83 15.51
CA ASN A 642 -6.71 35.23 15.24
C ASN A 642 -7.83 35.41 14.19
N SER A 643 -8.02 34.43 13.29
CA SER A 643 -9.01 34.46 12.22
C SER A 643 -9.64 33.06 12.03
N PRO A 644 -10.55 32.64 12.92
CA PRO A 644 -11.05 31.25 12.98
C PRO A 644 -12.06 30.89 11.88
N PHE A 645 -12.01 31.56 10.73
CA PHE A 645 -12.93 31.34 9.61
C PHE A 645 -12.39 30.31 8.61
N PHE A 646 -11.07 30.19 8.51
CA PHE A 646 -10.37 29.29 7.60
C PHE A 646 -9.12 28.74 8.30
N MET A 647 -9.12 27.44 8.59
CA MET A 647 -8.08 26.74 9.36
C MET A 647 -8.04 25.27 8.92
N GLY A 648 -7.03 24.53 9.35
CA GLY A 648 -7.01 23.09 9.14
C GLY A 648 -6.18 22.30 10.12
N ILE A 649 -6.01 21.03 9.82
CA ILE A 649 -5.20 20.06 10.56
C ILE A 649 -4.38 19.27 9.53
N ASP A 650 -3.07 19.17 9.73
CA ASP A 650 -2.19 18.39 8.84
C ASP A 650 -2.14 16.89 9.21
N ARG A 651 -1.43 16.09 8.39
CA ARG A 651 -1.24 14.65 8.61
C ARG A 651 -0.53 14.29 9.92
N PHE A 652 0.04 15.25 10.64
CA PHE A 652 0.61 15.04 11.99
C PHE A 652 -0.31 15.54 13.11
N GLN A 653 -1.60 15.73 12.82
CA GLN A 653 -2.61 16.24 13.76
C GLN A 653 -2.38 17.68 14.23
N ARG A 654 -1.53 18.45 13.55
CA ARG A 654 -1.13 19.78 14.02
C ARG A 654 -2.07 20.86 13.50
N ALA A 655 -2.45 21.79 14.36
CA ALA A 655 -3.36 22.89 14.00
C ALA A 655 -2.70 23.84 12.98
N ARG A 656 -3.34 24.06 11.82
CA ARG A 656 -2.80 24.86 10.70
C ARG A 656 -3.58 26.18 10.53
N ASP A 657 -2.89 27.31 10.66
CA ASP A 657 -3.42 28.64 10.34
C ASP A 657 -3.22 28.97 8.85
N THR A 658 -4.21 29.61 8.23
CA THR A 658 -4.22 29.92 6.79
C THR A 658 -3.67 31.31 6.50
N GLY A 659 -3.07 31.47 5.32
CA GLY A 659 -2.43 32.71 4.90
C GLY A 659 -3.36 33.73 4.25
N SER A 660 -2.74 34.60 3.45
CA SER A 660 -3.40 35.64 2.66
C SER A 660 -3.94 35.13 1.33
N ILE A 661 -5.26 35.23 1.14
CA ILE A 661 -5.94 35.02 -0.15
C ILE A 661 -5.83 36.19 -1.14
N TYR A 662 -4.95 37.16 -0.90
CA TYR A 662 -4.75 38.26 -1.85
C TYR A 662 -3.95 37.77 -3.06
N ALA A 663 -4.64 37.59 -4.19
CA ALA A 663 -4.05 37.19 -5.46
C ALA A 663 -3.35 38.39 -6.10
N TRP A 664 -2.02 38.42 -6.01
CA TRP A 664 -1.20 39.52 -6.50
C TRP A 664 -1.30 39.76 -8.01
N VAL A 665 -1.60 38.72 -8.78
CA VAL A 665 -1.77 38.78 -10.24
C VAL A 665 -3.04 39.54 -10.64
N SER A 666 -4.16 39.28 -9.96
CA SER A 666 -5.46 39.97 -10.19
C SER A 666 -5.62 41.26 -9.39
N GLN A 667 -4.78 41.46 -8.36
CA GLN A 667 -4.84 42.54 -7.38
C GLN A 667 -6.14 42.55 -6.53
N SER A 668 -6.74 41.38 -6.35
CA SER A 668 -7.97 41.16 -5.57
C SER A 668 -7.86 39.92 -4.69
N ASN A 669 -8.75 39.78 -3.70
CA ASN A 669 -8.84 38.53 -2.96
C ASN A 669 -9.44 37.44 -3.86
N ASP A 670 -8.80 36.27 -3.91
CA ASP A 670 -9.29 35.09 -4.62
C ASP A 670 -9.47 33.92 -3.63
N PRO A 671 -10.71 33.53 -3.32
CA PRO A 671 -11.01 32.41 -2.43
C PRO A 671 -10.40 31.06 -2.81
N PHE A 672 -10.06 30.83 -4.09
CA PHE A 672 -9.44 29.57 -4.51
C PHE A 672 -8.04 29.38 -3.92
N HIS A 673 -7.38 30.45 -3.46
CA HIS A 673 -6.08 30.35 -2.79
C HIS A 673 -6.09 29.43 -1.56
N TYR A 674 -7.22 29.22 -0.89
CA TYR A 674 -7.29 28.26 0.22
C TYR A 674 -7.04 26.80 -0.19
N THR A 675 -7.24 26.43 -1.46
CA THR A 675 -6.97 25.05 -1.91
C THR A 675 -5.46 24.73 -1.91
N TYR A 676 -4.60 25.75 -1.98
CA TYR A 676 -3.15 25.58 -1.88
C TYR A 676 -2.66 25.22 -0.45
N GLU A 677 -3.46 25.41 0.60
CA GLU A 677 -3.00 25.08 1.97
C GLU A 677 -2.90 23.55 2.17
N PRO A 678 -3.91 22.72 1.86
CA PRO A 678 -3.74 21.26 1.84
C PRO A 678 -2.58 20.76 0.98
N HIS A 679 -2.36 21.33 -0.21
CA HIS A 679 -1.20 21.00 -1.06
C HIS A 679 0.13 21.30 -0.35
N GLN A 680 0.25 22.46 0.30
CA GLN A 680 1.43 22.79 1.12
C GLN A 680 1.60 21.81 2.29
N TRP A 681 0.52 21.43 2.98
CA TRP A 681 0.61 20.55 4.15
C TRP A 681 1.01 19.12 3.76
N ASN A 682 0.59 18.65 2.59
CA ASN A 682 1.07 17.41 2.00
C ASN A 682 2.54 17.52 1.56
N ALA A 683 2.96 18.63 0.95
CA ALA A 683 4.37 18.86 0.58
C ALA A 683 5.30 19.00 1.80
N GLU A 684 4.78 19.41 2.97
CA GLU A 684 5.51 19.40 4.24
C GLU A 684 5.59 18.01 4.91
N PHE A 685 4.84 17.00 4.44
CA PHE A 685 4.83 15.68 5.06
C PHE A 685 6.19 14.98 4.94
N GLU A 686 6.74 14.92 3.73
CA GLU A 686 8.00 14.24 3.45
C GLU A 686 9.20 14.84 4.23
N PRO A 687 9.43 16.17 4.24
CA PRO A 687 10.46 16.79 5.08
C PRO A 687 10.40 16.45 6.58
N GLU A 688 9.21 16.21 7.12
CA GLU A 688 8.98 15.98 8.55
C GLU A 688 9.12 14.50 8.92
N ILE A 689 8.55 13.59 8.11
CA ILE A 689 8.66 12.13 8.34
C ILE A 689 10.08 11.63 8.06
N ARG A 690 10.85 12.31 7.19
CA ARG A 690 12.24 11.95 6.87
C ARG A 690 13.17 11.85 8.09
N MET A 691 12.91 12.63 9.14
CA MET A 691 13.68 12.58 10.39
C MET A 691 13.38 11.35 11.26
N GLN A 692 12.42 10.50 10.86
CA GLN A 692 11.98 9.30 11.58
C GLN A 692 12.33 8.00 10.82
N ASP A 693 13.00 8.11 9.67
CA ASP A 693 13.52 6.97 8.91
C ASP A 693 14.76 6.38 9.62
N ASP A 694 14.73 5.09 9.95
CA ASP A 694 15.80 4.40 10.68
C ASP A 694 17.15 4.37 9.93
N GLY A 695 17.14 4.59 8.61
CA GLY A 695 18.33 4.70 7.77
C GLY A 695 18.99 6.10 7.78
N ILE A 696 18.48 7.04 8.58
CA ILE A 696 18.94 8.42 8.64
C ILE A 696 19.68 8.72 9.95
N ASP A 697 20.99 9.00 9.85
CA ASP A 697 21.80 9.52 10.95
C ASP A 697 21.65 11.05 11.06
N VAL A 698 21.16 11.55 12.20
CA VAL A 698 20.82 12.98 12.39
C VAL A 698 21.85 13.74 13.23
N VAL A 699 22.48 14.77 12.65
CA VAL A 699 23.34 15.73 13.36
C VAL A 699 22.64 17.09 13.48
N THR A 700 22.30 17.48 14.71
CA THR A 700 21.56 18.72 14.99
C THR A 700 22.48 19.94 15.17
N LEU A 701 22.22 21.04 14.44
CA LEU A 701 22.93 22.32 14.55
C LEU A 701 22.15 23.40 15.30
N TYR A 702 20.83 23.45 15.09
CA TYR A 702 19.88 24.28 15.83
C TYR A 702 18.65 23.42 16.14
N ASP A 703 18.11 23.55 17.35
CA ASP A 703 16.89 22.84 17.79
C ASP A 703 15.94 23.85 18.45
N PHE A 704 14.96 24.33 17.67
CA PHE A 704 14.03 25.39 18.06
C PHE A 704 14.67 26.60 18.76
N GLU A 705 15.82 27.05 18.27
CA GLU A 705 16.63 28.10 18.91
C GLU A 705 16.51 29.48 18.24
N ARG A 706 16.36 30.53 19.05
CA ARG A 706 16.16 31.91 18.55
C ARG A 706 17.33 32.46 17.73
N HIS A 707 17.08 32.79 16.46
CA HIS A 707 17.83 33.77 15.70
C HIS A 707 17.23 35.18 15.88
N ALA A 708 18.06 36.12 16.34
CA ALA A 708 17.58 37.43 16.80
C ALA A 708 16.98 38.30 15.69
N GLY A 709 17.43 38.15 14.43
CA GLY A 709 16.96 38.89 13.25
C GLY A 709 16.89 40.42 13.40
N GLY A 710 16.22 41.07 12.45
CA GLY A 710 15.91 42.50 12.51
C GLY A 710 15.81 43.19 11.15
N TRP A 711 15.66 44.52 11.20
CA TRP A 711 15.59 45.37 10.01
C TRP A 711 16.97 45.57 9.35
N GLY A 712 17.39 44.61 8.54
CA GLY A 712 18.57 44.70 7.67
C GLY A 712 19.26 43.37 7.40
N ALA A 713 20.05 43.28 6.32
CA ALA A 713 20.61 42.00 5.82
C ALA A 713 21.86 41.45 6.56
N ASN A 714 22.16 41.93 7.78
CA ASN A 714 23.45 41.72 8.46
C ASN A 714 23.34 41.06 9.86
N HIS A 715 22.26 40.34 10.15
CA HIS A 715 22.18 39.54 11.38
C HIS A 715 22.87 38.19 11.17
N ASN A 716 23.63 37.74 12.17
CA ASN A 716 24.42 36.52 12.10
C ASN A 716 24.29 35.75 13.42
N SER A 717 23.93 34.47 13.36
CA SER A 717 24.05 33.51 14.46
C SER A 717 25.20 32.55 14.18
N TYR A 718 25.89 32.11 15.23
CA TYR A 718 26.96 31.12 15.13
C TYR A 718 26.63 29.92 16.02
N ARG A 719 26.88 28.72 15.52
CA ARG A 719 26.76 27.44 16.23
C ARG A 719 27.88 26.48 15.82
N ASN A 720 28.10 25.48 16.66
CA ASN A 720 28.98 24.36 16.36
C ASN A 720 28.13 23.09 16.24
N ALA A 721 28.55 22.14 15.42
CA ALA A 721 28.05 20.77 15.37
C ALA A 721 29.25 19.81 15.36
N SER A 722 29.07 18.63 15.95
CA SER A 722 30.06 17.54 15.95
C SER A 722 29.60 16.45 15.01
N PHE A 723 30.42 16.08 14.05
CA PHE A 723 30.14 15.01 13.09
C PHE A 723 30.85 13.73 13.53
N THR A 724 30.27 13.04 14.50
CA THR A 724 30.73 11.73 14.96
C THR A 724 29.72 10.70 14.45
N MET A 725 30.05 10.03 13.36
CA MET A 725 29.12 9.15 12.65
C MET A 725 29.29 7.69 13.08
N PRO A 726 28.21 6.88 13.22
CA PRO A 726 28.32 5.47 13.56
C PRO A 726 29.19 4.65 12.60
N ASN A 727 29.07 4.92 11.29
CA ASN A 727 29.71 4.13 10.22
C ASN A 727 30.89 4.83 9.52
N ASN A 728 31.41 5.92 10.12
CA ASN A 728 32.36 6.88 9.53
C ASN A 728 31.77 7.71 8.36
N MET A 729 32.08 9.01 8.32
CA MET A 729 31.67 9.93 7.23
C MET A 729 31.89 9.39 5.78
N SER A 730 32.81 8.43 5.56
CA SER A 730 33.05 7.84 4.23
C SER A 730 32.02 6.81 3.77
N SER A 731 31.14 6.29 4.63
CA SER A 731 30.08 5.36 4.24
C SER A 731 28.86 6.04 3.63
N TYR A 732 28.65 7.32 3.92
CA TYR A 732 27.47 8.08 3.47
C TYR A 732 27.67 8.63 2.06
N ASP A 733 26.69 8.41 1.21
CA ASP A 733 26.59 8.97 -0.15
C ASP A 733 25.64 10.17 -0.23
N THR A 734 24.74 10.30 0.76
CA THR A 734 23.65 11.27 0.77
C THR A 734 23.73 12.18 1.99
N LEU A 735 23.55 13.49 1.77
CA LEU A 735 23.42 14.51 2.82
C LEU A 735 22.27 15.45 2.50
N GLU A 736 21.28 15.46 3.37
CA GLU A 736 20.12 16.34 3.30
C GLU A 736 20.13 17.32 4.48
N VAL A 737 19.52 18.49 4.32
CA VAL A 737 19.36 19.47 5.40
C VAL A 737 17.90 19.79 5.60
N PHE A 738 17.38 19.40 6.77
CA PHE A 738 16.11 19.90 7.27
C PHE A 738 16.34 21.29 7.88
N HIS A 739 15.57 22.27 7.42
CA HIS A 739 15.52 23.62 7.98
C HIS A 739 14.07 24.04 8.21
N GLU A 740 13.72 24.28 9.47
CA GLU A 740 12.52 24.99 9.87
C GLU A 740 12.89 26.41 10.32
N HIS A 741 12.20 27.40 9.77
CA HIS A 741 12.24 28.78 10.24
C HIS A 741 10.88 29.15 10.85
N ALA A 742 10.74 28.83 12.15
CA ALA A 742 9.55 29.14 12.92
C ALA A 742 9.46 30.64 13.24
N CYS A 743 8.26 31.19 13.14
CA CYS A 743 7.95 32.55 13.49
C CYS A 743 7.75 32.72 15.00
N GLU A 744 7.85 33.98 15.44
CA GLU A 744 7.49 34.33 16.81
C GLU A 744 6.03 33.95 17.11
N GLU A 745 5.79 33.30 18.24
CA GLU A 745 4.45 32.85 18.66
C GLU A 745 3.81 31.83 17.69
N ARG A 746 4.60 31.13 16.84
CA ARG A 746 4.14 30.18 15.78
C ARG A 746 3.06 30.78 14.85
N SER A 747 3.06 32.09 14.67
CA SER A 747 1.93 32.83 14.10
C SER A 747 2.26 33.55 12.79
N ASN A 748 1.30 33.50 11.85
CA ASN A 748 1.29 34.30 10.65
C ASN A 748 1.40 35.80 10.97
N ARG A 749 1.87 36.61 10.01
CA ARG A 749 2.06 38.06 10.21
C ARG A 749 0.76 38.77 10.60
N TYR A 750 0.73 39.39 11.78
CA TYR A 750 -0.43 40.15 12.27
C TYR A 750 -0.04 41.54 12.82
N GLN A 751 -0.98 42.50 12.80
CA GLN A 751 -0.76 43.83 13.39
C GLN A 751 -1.19 43.85 14.86
N LYS A 752 -0.31 44.32 15.76
CA LYS A 752 -0.59 44.48 17.19
C LYS A 752 -1.40 45.77 17.44
N SER A 753 -2.08 45.83 18.58
CA SER A 753 -2.95 46.96 18.95
C SER A 753 -2.24 48.31 19.15
N ASP A 754 -0.92 48.32 19.27
CA ASP A 754 -0.07 49.53 19.31
C ASP A 754 0.39 50.00 17.91
N GLY A 755 -0.01 49.27 16.85
CA GLY A 755 0.36 49.55 15.46
C GLY A 755 1.67 48.89 15.00
N SER A 756 2.41 48.22 15.90
CA SER A 756 3.53 47.34 15.54
C SER A 756 3.03 46.03 14.93
N TYR A 757 3.93 45.12 14.53
CA TYR A 757 3.56 43.82 13.97
C TYR A 757 4.17 42.67 14.77
N GLY A 758 3.39 41.60 14.92
CA GLY A 758 3.78 40.32 15.51
C GLY A 758 3.87 39.20 14.48
N GLY A 759 4.13 38.00 14.98
CA GLY A 759 4.31 36.81 14.16
C GLY A 759 5.50 36.94 13.21
N CYS A 760 5.31 36.37 12.03
CA CYS A 760 6.30 36.35 10.95
C CYS A 760 6.76 37.73 10.45
N HIS A 761 8.00 37.75 9.96
CA HIS A 761 8.57 38.91 9.28
C HIS A 761 7.97 39.06 7.86
N GLU A 762 8.00 40.28 7.31
CA GLU A 762 7.17 40.64 6.14
C GLU A 762 7.84 40.51 4.77
N TRP A 763 9.12 40.14 4.72
CA TRP A 763 9.94 40.16 3.51
C TRP A 763 10.67 38.83 3.28
N ASP A 764 10.79 38.49 2.01
CA ASP A 764 11.53 37.38 1.42
C ASP A 764 13.04 37.68 1.33
N TYR A 765 13.74 37.56 2.45
CA TYR A 765 15.20 37.68 2.42
C TYR A 765 15.91 36.38 2.09
N LEU A 766 17.03 36.53 1.39
CA LEU A 766 18.13 35.57 1.36
C LEU A 766 18.56 35.20 2.79
N ALA A 767 18.51 33.90 3.09
CA ALA A 767 19.16 33.28 4.23
C ALA A 767 20.29 32.38 3.73
N HIS A 768 21.43 32.39 4.42
CA HIS A 768 22.60 31.60 4.08
C HIS A 768 23.13 30.88 5.31
N LEU A 769 23.49 29.60 5.16
CA LEU A 769 24.35 28.89 6.09
C LEU A 769 25.76 28.88 5.51
N TYR A 770 26.71 29.46 6.23
CA TYR A 770 28.13 29.40 5.88
C TYR A 770 28.83 28.41 6.80
N ILE A 771 29.67 27.55 6.24
CA ILE A 771 30.62 26.75 7.01
C ILE A 771 31.87 27.60 7.28
N CYS A 772 32.49 27.42 8.45
CA CYS A 772 33.75 28.06 8.80
C CYS A 772 34.95 27.15 8.48
N ASP A 773 36.09 27.76 8.15
CA ASP A 773 37.33 27.05 7.82
C ASP A 773 37.74 26.14 8.99
N ALA A 774 38.09 24.88 8.71
CA ALA A 774 38.50 23.89 9.72
C ALA A 774 39.68 24.39 10.57
N ASP A 775 40.74 24.89 9.92
CA ASP A 775 41.92 25.44 10.58
C ASP A 775 41.68 26.80 11.29
N ASN A 776 40.57 27.50 10.98
CA ASN A 776 40.33 28.84 11.49
C ASN A 776 38.83 29.20 11.52
N SER A 777 38.14 28.75 12.57
CA SER A 777 36.71 29.02 12.82
C SER A 777 36.32 30.50 13.04
N SER A 778 37.23 31.46 12.79
CA SER A 778 36.92 32.90 12.68
C SER A 778 36.64 33.34 11.23
N ILE A 779 37.00 32.52 10.24
CA ILE A 779 36.71 32.74 8.82
C ILE A 779 35.53 31.83 8.46
N CYS A 780 34.45 32.43 7.97
CA CYS A 780 33.23 31.73 7.56
C CYS A 780 32.80 32.36 6.23
N GLY A 781 33.50 31.99 5.16
CA GLY A 781 33.35 32.56 3.82
C GLY A 781 32.55 31.66 2.89
N THR A 782 32.80 30.35 2.95
CA THR A 782 32.24 29.31 2.09
C THR A 782 30.75 29.14 2.33
N GLU A 783 29.95 29.27 1.27
CA GLU A 783 28.52 29.00 1.36
C GLU A 783 28.30 27.49 1.42
N PHE A 784 27.59 27.05 2.44
CA PHE A 784 27.19 25.66 2.60
C PHE A 784 25.76 25.45 2.08
N MET A 785 24.88 26.41 2.31
CA MET A 785 23.48 26.34 1.88
C MET A 785 22.80 27.72 1.80
N ARG A 786 21.71 27.81 1.02
CA ARG A 786 20.92 29.03 0.81
C ARG A 786 19.41 28.71 0.80
N TRP A 787 18.62 29.61 1.37
CA TRP A 787 17.14 29.60 1.28
C TRP A 787 16.62 30.99 0.95
N ILE A 788 15.39 31.07 0.45
CA ILE A 788 14.64 32.33 0.43
C ILE A 788 13.50 32.24 1.44
N THR A 789 13.56 33.11 2.45
CA THR A 789 12.52 33.16 3.48
C THR A 789 11.16 33.61 2.90
N THR A 790 10.11 33.35 3.66
CA THR A 790 8.69 33.61 3.34
C THR A 790 8.27 35.06 3.56
N TYR A 791 7.23 35.50 2.85
CA TYR A 791 6.48 36.71 3.18
C TYR A 791 5.43 36.44 4.27
N GLY A 792 5.80 36.48 5.55
CA GLY A 792 4.81 36.50 6.64
C GLY A 792 4.16 35.17 7.01
N ARG A 793 4.71 34.03 6.55
CA ARG A 793 4.35 32.64 6.93
C ARG A 793 5.55 31.96 7.63
N GLU A 794 5.35 30.83 8.30
CA GLU A 794 6.46 29.93 8.63
C GLU A 794 6.95 29.20 7.36
N GLY A 795 8.12 28.55 7.42
CA GLY A 795 8.60 27.71 6.33
C GLY A 795 9.43 26.54 6.84
N ARG A 796 9.31 25.39 6.15
CA ARG A 796 10.02 24.13 6.38
C ARG A 796 10.53 23.63 5.05
N TRP A 797 11.77 23.15 5.03
CA TRP A 797 12.41 22.67 3.83
C TRP A 797 13.32 21.49 4.14
N LEU A 798 13.34 20.52 3.24
CA LEU A 798 14.36 19.49 3.15
C LEU A 798 15.07 19.67 1.80
N THR A 799 16.39 19.71 1.80
CA THR A 799 17.17 19.89 0.58
C THR A 799 18.35 18.93 0.56
N ASP A 800 18.46 18.17 -0.53
CA ASP A 800 19.64 17.38 -0.88
C ASP A 800 20.81 18.33 -1.19
N ILE A 801 21.88 18.24 -0.38
CA ILE A 801 23.17 18.91 -0.60
C ILE A 801 24.32 17.90 -0.64
N SER A 802 24.05 16.66 -1.04
CA SER A 802 25.02 15.55 -1.13
C SER A 802 26.32 15.91 -1.86
N PRO A 803 26.33 16.74 -2.93
CA PRO A 803 27.58 17.17 -3.56
C PRO A 803 28.50 18.04 -2.67
N TYR A 804 28.05 18.48 -1.49
CA TYR A 804 28.84 19.23 -0.51
C TYR A 804 29.34 18.38 0.66
N LEU A 805 29.14 17.05 0.63
CA LEU A 805 29.71 16.09 1.59
C LEU A 805 31.22 16.23 1.79
N PHE A 806 31.96 16.62 0.73
CA PHE A 806 33.40 16.83 0.78
C PHE A 806 33.85 17.91 1.80
N MET A 807 32.96 18.81 2.22
CA MET A 807 33.29 19.87 3.18
C MET A 807 33.35 19.37 4.64
N LEU A 808 32.94 18.13 4.89
CA LEU A 808 32.80 17.52 6.22
C LEU A 808 33.72 16.28 6.35
N GLU A 809 34.31 16.13 7.53
CA GLU A 809 35.16 14.99 7.90
C GLU A 809 34.61 14.32 9.17
N ASP A 810 34.97 13.05 9.37
CA ASP A 810 34.59 12.25 10.53
C ASP A 810 35.29 12.73 11.83
N ASP A 811 34.61 12.60 12.97
CA ASP A 811 35.03 13.06 14.30
C ASP A 811 35.44 14.55 14.37
N GLN A 812 34.86 15.38 13.52
CA GLN A 812 35.19 16.81 13.41
C GLN A 812 34.11 17.71 14.05
N GLU A 813 34.53 18.64 14.92
CA GLU A 813 33.68 19.78 15.31
C GLU A 813 33.78 20.87 14.23
N ARG A 814 32.66 21.23 13.59
CA ARG A 814 32.59 22.40 12.69
C ARG A 814 31.79 23.52 13.32
N ARG A 815 32.24 24.74 13.03
CA ARG A 815 31.47 25.95 13.26
C ARG A 815 30.75 26.38 12.01
N PHE A 816 29.50 26.80 12.17
CA PHE A 816 28.68 27.40 11.13
C PHE A 816 28.26 28.83 11.52
N ARG A 817 27.97 29.63 10.50
CA ARG A 817 27.39 30.97 10.61
C ARG A 817 26.12 31.05 9.77
N TYR A 818 24.98 31.05 10.43
CA TYR A 818 23.71 31.40 9.80
C TYR A 818 23.63 32.93 9.64
N LYS A 819 23.29 33.40 8.45
CA LYS A 819 23.11 34.82 8.11
C LYS A 819 21.75 34.98 7.44
N GLY A 820 20.82 35.61 8.15
CA GLY A 820 19.50 35.98 7.66
C GLY A 820 19.10 37.34 8.22
N ALA A 821 17.92 37.84 7.83
CA ALA A 821 17.34 39.06 8.38
C ALA A 821 16.06 38.80 9.19
N ASN A 822 15.27 37.79 8.82
CA ASN A 822 14.07 37.42 9.57
C ASN A 822 14.42 36.99 10.99
N LYS A 823 13.66 37.46 11.97
CA LYS A 823 13.68 36.91 13.34
C LYS A 823 12.82 35.64 13.36
N GLY A 824 13.25 34.66 14.13
CA GLY A 824 12.56 33.38 14.22
C GLY A 824 13.28 32.43 15.15
N ASP A 825 12.62 31.36 15.52
CA ASP A 825 13.23 30.22 16.20
C ASP A 825 13.52 29.17 15.10
N MET A 826 14.74 28.64 15.09
CA MET A 826 15.23 27.83 13.97
C MET A 826 15.51 26.40 14.41
N THR A 827 15.18 25.46 13.54
CA THR A 827 15.66 24.08 13.62
C THR A 827 16.47 23.81 12.36
N ILE A 828 17.72 23.37 12.49
CA ILE A 828 18.59 22.98 11.38
C ILE A 828 19.24 21.67 11.76
N LYS A 829 18.99 20.62 10.97
CA LYS A 829 19.52 19.28 11.15
C LYS A 829 20.13 18.81 9.84
N PHE A 830 21.30 18.18 9.93
CA PHE A 830 21.95 17.45 8.85
C PHE A 830 21.50 15.99 8.95
N LEU A 831 21.00 15.45 7.84
CA LEU A 831 20.49 14.08 7.73
C LEU A 831 21.43 13.33 6.79
N PHE A 832 22.10 12.30 7.30
CA PHE A 832 23.08 11.50 6.57
C PHE A 832 22.50 10.12 6.29
N SER A 833 22.70 9.61 5.07
CA SER A 833 22.26 8.27 4.69
C SER A 833 23.18 7.66 3.60
N ASN A 834 23.01 6.35 3.37
CA ASN A 834 23.68 5.61 2.31
C ASN A 834 22.64 4.79 1.55
N TRP A 835 22.37 5.15 0.30
CA TRP A 835 21.36 4.49 -0.55
C TRP A 835 21.99 3.65 -1.67
N GLY A 836 23.23 3.20 -1.48
CA GLY A 836 23.87 2.26 -2.40
C GLY A 836 24.21 2.84 -3.77
N SER A 837 24.28 4.17 -3.92
CA SER A 837 24.72 4.78 -5.20
C SER A 837 26.17 4.43 -5.55
N GLY A 838 26.94 3.98 -4.56
CA GLY A 838 28.31 3.51 -4.69
C GLY A 838 29.35 4.63 -4.81
N GLU A 839 28.95 5.91 -4.88
CA GLU A 839 29.84 7.05 -5.07
C GLU A 839 29.49 8.21 -4.10
N ARG A 840 30.49 8.87 -3.52
CA ARG A 840 30.30 10.07 -2.69
C ARG A 840 31.22 11.22 -3.09
N ALA A 841 30.78 12.45 -2.90
CA ALA A 841 31.61 13.64 -3.08
C ALA A 841 32.71 13.68 -2.00
N PHE A 842 33.98 13.82 -2.41
CA PHE A 842 35.13 13.76 -1.50
C PHE A 842 36.11 14.92 -1.63
N ASP A 843 36.09 15.65 -2.74
CA ASP A 843 36.92 16.84 -2.99
C ASP A 843 36.22 17.76 -4.00
N ALA A 844 36.59 19.04 -4.06
CA ALA A 844 36.05 19.98 -5.05
C ALA A 844 36.95 21.20 -5.29
N GLU A 845 36.88 21.74 -6.50
CA GLU A 845 37.52 23.00 -6.89
C GLU A 845 36.50 24.14 -7.05
N PHE A 846 36.76 25.28 -6.43
CA PHE A 846 35.88 26.44 -6.51
C PHE A 846 36.03 27.16 -7.85
N GLY A 847 34.98 27.18 -8.66
CA GLY A 847 35.00 27.74 -10.00
C GLY A 847 34.66 29.22 -10.06
N PHE A 848 33.40 29.57 -9.82
CA PHE A 848 32.86 30.86 -10.26
C PHE A 848 31.89 31.49 -9.26
N THR A 849 32.03 32.80 -9.08
CA THR A 849 31.07 33.63 -8.34
C THR A 849 30.09 34.35 -9.27
N GLY A 850 28.92 34.65 -8.72
CA GLY A 850 27.98 35.62 -9.24
C GLY A 850 28.49 37.07 -9.18
N GLY A 851 27.58 38.02 -9.39
CA GLY A 851 27.88 39.44 -9.35
C GLY A 851 26.82 40.29 -10.05
N GLN A 852 27.16 41.56 -10.27
CA GLN A 852 26.27 42.51 -10.93
C GLN A 852 26.11 42.14 -12.41
N PHE A 853 24.88 41.80 -12.81
CA PHE A 853 24.51 41.48 -14.19
C PHE A 853 24.38 42.78 -15.00
N ASP A 854 25.32 42.95 -15.93
CA ASP A 854 25.46 44.05 -16.87
C ASP A 854 26.41 43.61 -18.02
N GLY A 855 26.66 44.49 -19.00
CA GLY A 855 27.52 44.19 -20.16
C GLY A 855 29.01 43.96 -19.86
N THR A 856 29.38 43.82 -18.59
CA THR A 856 30.71 43.44 -18.10
C THR A 856 30.69 42.19 -17.22
N TYR A 857 29.56 41.49 -17.08
CA TYR A 857 29.42 40.28 -16.24
C TYR A 857 30.38 39.15 -16.67
N ASN A 858 30.65 39.02 -17.97
CA ASN A 858 31.58 38.04 -18.54
C ASN A 858 32.99 38.61 -18.76
N ASN A 859 33.32 39.76 -18.16
CA ASN A 859 34.67 40.34 -18.24
C ASN A 859 35.59 39.70 -17.18
N GLU A 860 36.55 38.91 -17.64
CA GLU A 860 37.60 38.27 -16.82
C GLU A 860 38.42 39.25 -15.95
N SER A 861 38.46 40.55 -16.31
CA SER A 861 39.10 41.58 -15.47
C SER A 861 38.30 41.94 -14.22
N ARG A 862 37.06 41.43 -14.09
CA ARG A 862 36.11 41.73 -13.00
C ARG A 862 35.75 40.49 -12.19
N TYR A 863 35.54 39.36 -12.85
CA TYR A 863 35.12 38.10 -12.26
C TYR A 863 35.91 36.93 -12.88
N VAL A 864 36.12 35.85 -12.14
CA VAL A 864 36.69 34.61 -12.70
C VAL A 864 35.66 33.99 -13.65
N ARG A 865 36.08 33.68 -14.89
CA ARG A 865 35.24 33.09 -15.96
C ARG A 865 35.93 31.95 -16.72
N SER A 866 37.18 31.63 -16.37
CA SER A 866 37.89 30.40 -16.75
C SER A 866 38.50 29.82 -15.47
N LEU A 867 38.31 28.52 -15.25
CA LEU A 867 38.88 27.70 -14.19
C LEU A 867 39.79 26.66 -14.85
N ASN A 868 41.04 26.59 -14.39
CA ASN A 868 41.95 25.50 -14.72
C ASN A 868 42.07 24.57 -13.50
N PHE A 869 41.72 23.30 -13.65
CA PHE A 869 41.77 22.30 -12.58
C PHE A 869 42.38 20.99 -13.06
N THR A 870 42.78 20.13 -12.12
CA THR A 870 43.25 18.77 -12.38
C THR A 870 42.38 17.80 -11.61
N VAL A 871 41.99 16.68 -12.21
CA VAL A 871 41.20 15.65 -11.51
C VAL A 871 42.10 14.92 -10.49
N PRO A 872 41.68 14.77 -9.22
CA PRO A 872 42.43 14.00 -8.21
C PRO A 872 42.54 12.50 -8.54
N ASP A 873 43.53 11.83 -7.94
CA ASP A 873 43.63 10.36 -8.02
C ASP A 873 42.44 9.71 -7.29
N ASN A 874 41.96 8.58 -7.82
CA ASN A 874 40.77 7.82 -7.39
C ASN A 874 39.40 8.46 -7.69
N THR A 875 39.34 9.60 -8.39
CA THR A 875 38.05 10.14 -8.86
C THR A 875 37.39 9.21 -9.87
N THR A 876 36.11 8.92 -9.67
CA THR A 876 35.27 8.09 -10.54
C THR A 876 34.31 8.92 -11.39
N ARG A 877 33.70 9.96 -10.81
CA ARG A 877 32.78 10.91 -11.47
C ARG A 877 33.16 12.37 -11.14
N VAL A 878 32.89 13.28 -12.08
CA VAL A 878 33.16 14.73 -11.96
C VAL A 878 31.93 15.51 -12.38
N GLU A 879 31.46 16.43 -11.54
CA GLU A 879 30.27 17.24 -11.80
C GLU A 879 30.54 18.74 -11.69
N ILE A 880 29.80 19.54 -12.46
CA ILE A 880 29.58 20.96 -12.15
C ILE A 880 28.40 21.04 -11.18
N VAL A 881 28.54 21.76 -10.07
CA VAL A 881 27.46 21.98 -9.10
C VAL A 881 27.29 23.47 -8.85
N ALA A 882 26.08 23.99 -9.05
CA ALA A 882 25.78 25.41 -9.03
C ALA A 882 24.57 25.73 -8.13
N THR A 883 24.71 26.75 -7.28
CA THR A 883 23.60 27.34 -6.50
C THR A 883 23.39 28.79 -6.94
N ILE A 884 22.43 29.02 -7.84
CA ILE A 884 22.26 30.33 -8.51
C ILE A 884 20.89 30.95 -8.26
N THR A 885 20.88 32.23 -7.86
CA THR A 885 19.65 33.03 -7.70
C THR A 885 19.82 34.44 -8.24
N GLY A 886 18.83 34.92 -9.00
CA GLY A 886 18.79 36.29 -9.54
C GLY A 886 18.06 37.28 -8.63
N HIS A 887 18.61 38.48 -8.44
CA HIS A 887 18.07 39.51 -7.56
C HIS A 887 18.02 40.89 -8.22
N GLY A 888 16.97 41.66 -7.96
CA GLY A 888 16.85 43.05 -8.39
C GLY A 888 15.69 43.30 -9.36
N PHE A 889 14.98 44.40 -9.11
CA PHE A 889 13.71 44.77 -9.75
C PHE A 889 13.67 46.23 -10.20
N GLN A 890 13.00 46.54 -11.32
CA GLN A 890 12.82 47.88 -11.91
C GLN A 890 14.13 48.66 -12.14
N LYS A 891 15.18 47.96 -12.55
CA LYS A 891 16.50 48.54 -12.83
C LYS A 891 16.74 48.82 -14.32
N ASP A 892 15.99 48.16 -15.19
CA ASP A 892 16.02 48.22 -16.65
C ASP A 892 14.68 47.72 -17.23
N ASP A 893 14.55 47.76 -18.56
CA ASP A 893 13.36 47.32 -19.28
C ASP A 893 13.07 45.81 -19.17
N ALA A 894 14.04 44.98 -18.74
CA ALA A 894 13.93 43.54 -18.67
C ALA A 894 13.66 43.00 -17.25
N ASN A 895 13.67 43.87 -16.23
CA ASN A 895 13.60 43.51 -14.80
C ASN A 895 14.62 42.45 -14.36
N CYS A 896 15.81 42.48 -14.95
CA CYS A 896 16.90 41.63 -14.48
C CYS A 896 17.41 42.09 -13.10
N ALA A 897 17.91 41.21 -12.24
CA ALA A 897 18.13 39.77 -12.46
C ALA A 897 17.04 38.87 -11.85
N GLU A 898 16.05 39.42 -11.14
CA GLU A 898 15.05 38.62 -10.42
C GLU A 898 13.97 38.03 -11.34
N PHE A 899 13.48 38.83 -12.30
CA PHE A 899 12.33 38.48 -13.16
C PHE A 899 12.75 38.30 -14.63
N CYS A 900 13.98 37.83 -14.88
CA CYS A 900 14.49 37.62 -16.23
C CYS A 900 15.29 36.32 -16.30
N ASP A 901 15.16 35.58 -17.40
CA ASP A 901 15.90 34.33 -17.64
C ASP A 901 17.35 34.65 -17.98
N HIS A 902 18.20 34.71 -16.95
CA HIS A 902 19.64 34.73 -17.11
C HIS A 902 20.15 33.28 -17.19
N GLN A 903 20.92 33.02 -18.24
CA GLN A 903 21.31 31.68 -18.68
C GLN A 903 22.79 31.45 -18.35
N HIS A 904 23.11 30.31 -17.75
CA HIS A 904 24.42 30.01 -17.17
C HIS A 904 25.13 28.95 -18.00
N HIS A 905 25.96 29.39 -18.93
CA HIS A 905 26.61 28.53 -19.91
C HIS A 905 27.99 28.08 -19.43
N TYR A 906 28.26 26.78 -19.57
CA TYR A 906 29.51 26.12 -19.23
C TYR A 906 30.11 25.48 -20.48
N TYR A 907 31.39 25.73 -20.76
CA TYR A 907 32.09 25.17 -21.93
C TYR A 907 33.42 24.53 -21.54
N MET A 908 33.68 23.35 -22.12
CA MET A 908 34.96 22.65 -22.04
C MET A 908 35.31 22.08 -23.42
N GLY A 909 36.29 22.70 -24.09
CA GLY A 909 36.66 22.33 -25.47
C GLY A 909 35.50 22.50 -26.46
N SER A 910 34.96 21.39 -26.97
CA SER A 910 33.77 21.35 -27.83
C SER A 910 32.45 21.14 -27.08
N ASN A 911 32.52 20.78 -25.80
CA ASN A 911 31.37 20.39 -24.99
C ASN A 911 30.74 21.63 -24.35
N HIS A 912 29.43 21.61 -24.19
CA HIS A 912 28.63 22.74 -23.73
C HIS A 912 27.34 22.27 -23.06
N VAL A 913 27.04 22.85 -21.90
CA VAL A 913 25.74 22.77 -21.22
C VAL A 913 25.38 24.15 -20.69
N TYR A 914 24.10 24.36 -20.34
CA TYR A 914 23.70 25.54 -19.60
C TYR A 914 22.50 25.28 -18.68
N GLU A 915 22.44 26.05 -17.61
CA GLU A 915 21.28 26.18 -16.71
C GLU A 915 20.46 27.44 -17.12
N TRP A 916 19.14 27.39 -16.91
CA TRP A 916 18.20 28.47 -17.22
C TRP A 916 16.95 28.34 -16.35
N HIS A 917 16.15 29.40 -16.23
CA HIS A 917 15.07 29.51 -15.25
C HIS A 917 13.73 29.89 -15.89
N PRO A 918 13.05 28.96 -16.62
CA PRO A 918 11.84 29.26 -17.41
C PRO A 918 10.66 29.84 -16.60
N ILE A 919 10.60 29.53 -15.30
CA ILE A 919 9.52 29.93 -14.39
C ILE A 919 9.26 31.45 -14.39
N VAL A 920 10.29 32.28 -14.64
CA VAL A 920 10.21 33.75 -14.74
C VAL A 920 9.20 34.27 -15.75
N TYR A 921 8.87 33.48 -16.77
CA TYR A 921 7.91 33.85 -17.81
C TYR A 921 6.44 33.69 -17.36
N SER A 922 6.19 33.06 -16.21
CA SER A 922 4.85 32.89 -15.63
C SER A 922 4.57 33.88 -14.49
N SER A 923 3.42 34.53 -14.56
CA SER A 923 2.92 35.37 -13.46
C SER A 923 2.44 34.58 -12.24
N THR A 924 2.22 33.27 -12.39
CA THR A 924 1.90 32.32 -11.31
C THR A 924 2.99 31.25 -11.19
N GLY A 925 4.22 31.54 -11.66
CA GLY A 925 5.31 30.57 -11.73
C GLY A 925 5.54 29.85 -10.40
N CYS A 926 5.78 30.60 -9.32
CA CYS A 926 5.98 30.03 -7.99
C CYS A 926 4.68 29.57 -7.30
N GLU A 927 3.52 30.08 -7.71
CA GLU A 927 2.22 29.60 -7.24
C GLU A 927 1.93 28.17 -7.73
N ASN A 928 2.42 27.83 -8.93
CA ASN A 928 2.33 26.46 -9.47
C ASN A 928 3.29 25.46 -8.78
N GLU A 929 4.26 25.94 -7.98
CA GLU A 929 5.28 25.12 -7.32
C GLU A 929 4.94 24.80 -5.84
N VAL A 930 3.70 25.05 -5.39
CA VAL A 930 3.26 24.74 -4.02
C VAL A 930 3.43 23.25 -3.69
N ASN A 931 3.08 22.37 -4.63
CA ASN A 931 3.25 20.91 -4.49
C ASN A 931 4.73 20.51 -4.41
N ASN A 932 5.64 21.37 -4.87
CA ASN A 932 7.10 21.19 -4.85
C ASN A 932 7.76 21.96 -3.69
N GLY A 933 7.00 22.30 -2.64
CA GLY A 933 7.50 22.90 -1.40
C GLY A 933 7.46 24.42 -1.31
N VAL A 934 6.81 25.14 -2.24
CA VAL A 934 6.54 26.58 -2.03
C VAL A 934 5.46 26.75 -0.96
N VAL A 935 5.80 27.45 0.13
CA VAL A 935 4.82 27.86 1.14
C VAL A 935 3.70 28.69 0.51
N ALA A 936 2.45 28.26 0.67
CA ALA A 936 1.28 28.91 0.06
C ALA A 936 0.91 30.24 0.75
N ASN A 937 0.07 31.03 0.08
CA ASN A 937 -0.71 32.14 0.65
C ASN A 937 0.10 33.14 1.48
N GLN A 938 1.28 33.50 1.01
CA GLN A 938 2.13 34.45 1.69
C GLN A 938 1.60 35.90 1.51
N TYR A 939 1.97 36.81 2.41
CA TYR A 939 1.46 38.19 2.46
C TYR A 939 2.10 39.15 1.45
N GLY A 940 3.07 38.67 0.65
CA GLY A 940 3.77 39.45 -0.37
C GLY A 940 3.70 38.79 -1.74
N SER A 941 4.54 39.22 -2.68
CA SER A 941 4.39 38.91 -4.11
C SER A 941 4.80 37.48 -4.51
N TRP A 942 4.56 36.49 -3.65
CA TRP A 942 4.98 35.10 -3.79
C TRP A 942 4.60 34.39 -5.11
N PRO A 943 3.47 34.68 -5.81
CA PRO A 943 3.07 33.92 -7.00
C PRO A 943 4.00 34.00 -8.21
N TYR A 944 4.64 35.15 -8.44
CA TYR A 944 5.44 35.39 -9.63
C TYR A 944 6.65 34.46 -9.71
N GLY A 945 7.02 33.94 -10.89
CA GLY A 945 8.27 33.20 -11.04
C GLY A 945 9.51 34.10 -10.89
N ARG A 946 10.57 33.60 -10.23
CA ARG A 946 11.89 34.25 -10.20
C ARG A 946 12.99 33.36 -10.75
N ALA A 947 14.11 33.98 -11.10
CA ALA A 947 15.25 33.30 -11.70
C ALA A 947 16.04 32.51 -10.64
N GLY A 948 15.75 31.20 -10.56
CA GLY A 948 16.45 30.23 -9.70
C GLY A 948 15.91 30.10 -8.28
N TRP A 949 14.73 30.67 -7.97
CA TRP A 949 14.13 30.56 -6.63
C TRP A 949 12.63 30.91 -6.62
N CYS A 950 11.97 30.52 -5.54
CA CYS A 950 10.66 31.01 -5.13
C CYS A 950 10.71 31.48 -3.67
N ALA A 951 9.92 32.49 -3.31
CA ALA A 951 9.84 32.95 -1.92
C ALA A 951 9.23 31.82 -1.08
N GLY A 952 9.85 31.44 0.04
CA GLY A 952 9.38 30.32 0.84
C GLY A 952 9.65 28.93 0.25
N GLN A 953 10.62 28.81 -0.66
CA GLN A 953 11.19 27.53 -1.12
C GLN A 953 12.69 27.50 -0.78
N ASP A 954 13.25 26.31 -0.73
CA ASP A 954 14.69 26.10 -0.73
C ASP A 954 15.33 26.45 -2.09
N VAL A 955 16.64 26.68 -2.08
CA VAL A 955 17.41 26.91 -3.31
C VAL A 955 18.17 25.64 -3.64
N LYS A 956 17.54 24.78 -4.45
CA LYS A 956 18.11 23.53 -4.93
C LYS A 956 19.33 23.77 -5.83
N GLN A 957 20.28 22.84 -5.77
CA GLN A 957 21.49 22.85 -6.59
C GLN A 957 21.16 22.35 -8.00
N TRP A 958 21.73 23.01 -9.01
CA TRP A 958 21.83 22.45 -10.35
C TRP A 958 23.14 21.68 -10.49
N SER A 959 23.07 20.43 -10.94
CA SER A 959 24.26 19.59 -11.17
C SER A 959 24.33 19.06 -12.61
N HIS A 960 25.55 18.80 -13.10
CA HIS A 960 25.78 18.17 -14.40
C HIS A 960 27.07 17.37 -14.44
N ASP A 961 26.98 16.10 -14.82
CA ASP A 961 28.13 15.20 -15.03
C ASP A 961 28.97 15.64 -16.26
N ILE A 962 30.24 15.92 -16.00
CA ILE A 962 31.27 16.29 -16.99
C ILE A 962 32.42 15.29 -17.06
N THR A 963 32.28 14.09 -16.47
CA THR A 963 33.29 13.01 -16.45
C THR A 963 33.77 12.65 -17.85
N SER A 964 32.86 12.67 -18.84
CA SER A 964 33.19 12.41 -20.25
C SER A 964 33.90 13.57 -20.97
N TRP A 965 34.03 14.74 -20.32
CA TRP A 965 34.64 15.94 -20.89
C TRP A 965 36.08 16.15 -20.39
N VAL A 966 36.36 15.72 -19.16
CA VAL A 966 37.64 15.91 -18.46
C VAL A 966 38.67 14.84 -18.81
N ASP A 967 39.94 15.22 -18.81
CA ASP A 967 41.06 14.28 -18.79
C ASP A 967 41.32 13.84 -17.34
N MET A 968 40.98 12.57 -17.05
CA MET A 968 41.17 11.91 -15.76
C MET A 968 42.64 11.56 -15.47
N ASN A 969 43.58 11.75 -16.42
CA ASN A 969 44.99 11.36 -16.27
C ASN A 969 45.87 12.49 -15.68
N GLY A 970 45.31 13.29 -14.78
CA GLY A 970 46.00 14.42 -14.12
C GLY A 970 46.49 15.53 -15.07
N GLN A 971 45.91 15.65 -16.28
CA GLN A 971 46.14 16.83 -17.12
C GLN A 971 45.29 18.02 -16.63
N VAL A 972 45.68 19.22 -17.04
CA VAL A 972 44.92 20.44 -16.73
C VAL A 972 43.72 20.55 -17.66
N ASN A 973 42.53 20.56 -17.08
CA ASN A 973 41.26 20.81 -17.74
C ASN A 973 40.91 22.30 -17.64
N GLU A 974 40.37 22.89 -18.70
CA GLU A 974 39.87 24.28 -18.70
C GLU A 974 38.34 24.29 -18.83
N LEU A 975 37.66 24.75 -17.79
CA LEU A 975 36.22 25.02 -17.79
C LEU A 975 35.99 26.53 -17.87
N THR A 976 35.10 26.97 -18.75
CA THR A 976 34.73 28.39 -18.87
C THR A 976 33.25 28.60 -18.61
N TYR A 977 32.91 29.72 -17.96
CA TYR A 977 31.55 30.06 -17.53
C TYR A 977 31.11 31.43 -18.06
N ARG A 978 29.87 31.53 -18.53
CA ARG A 978 29.26 32.78 -19.03
C ARG A 978 27.80 32.91 -18.60
N GLY A 979 27.45 34.06 -18.01
CA GLY A 979 26.06 34.45 -17.79
C GLY A 979 25.54 35.24 -18.99
N LEU A 980 24.54 34.72 -19.69
CA LEU A 980 23.95 35.31 -20.89
C LEU A 980 22.46 35.66 -20.66
N PHE A 981 21.87 36.43 -21.57
CA PHE A 981 20.42 36.68 -21.61
C PHE A 981 19.95 36.48 -23.04
N ASN A 982 18.99 35.56 -23.24
CA ASN A 982 18.59 35.09 -24.58
C ASN A 982 19.79 34.68 -25.45
N GLY A 983 20.74 33.92 -24.87
CA GLY A 983 21.95 33.45 -25.54
C GLY A 983 22.93 34.54 -25.99
N GLN A 984 22.85 35.77 -25.45
CA GLN A 984 23.73 36.89 -25.80
C GLN A 984 24.28 37.62 -24.55
N GLU A 985 25.34 38.41 -24.73
CA GLU A 985 25.87 39.30 -23.68
C GLU A 985 24.79 40.31 -23.23
N TYR A 986 24.48 40.33 -21.94
CA TYR A 986 23.41 41.17 -21.41
C TYR A 986 23.83 42.64 -21.30
N ASN A 987 23.28 43.51 -22.15
CA ASN A 987 23.49 44.95 -22.07
C ASN A 987 22.16 45.66 -21.75
N PRO A 988 21.91 46.07 -20.49
CA PRO A 988 20.62 46.58 -20.05
C PRO A 988 20.21 47.88 -20.77
N THR A 989 18.91 48.02 -21.04
CA THR A 989 18.29 49.22 -21.62
C THR A 989 17.34 49.87 -20.63
N GLY A 990 17.03 51.16 -20.82
CA GLY A 990 16.09 51.87 -19.93
C GLY A 990 16.60 52.11 -18.50
N GLU A 991 17.90 51.93 -18.24
CA GLU A 991 18.49 51.94 -16.89
C GLU A 991 18.02 53.12 -16.01
N THR A 992 17.36 52.81 -14.89
CA THR A 992 17.03 53.81 -13.85
C THR A 992 18.26 54.13 -13.00
N ASN A 993 19.14 53.14 -12.81
CA ASN A 993 20.47 53.27 -12.22
C ASN A 993 21.41 52.17 -12.76
N LYS A 994 22.71 52.31 -12.52
CA LYS A 994 23.76 51.40 -13.02
C LYS A 994 24.04 50.19 -12.11
N GLY A 995 23.09 49.74 -11.29
CA GLY A 995 23.34 48.61 -10.40
C GLY A 995 22.21 48.26 -9.44
N GLY A 996 22.38 47.12 -8.78
CA GLY A 996 21.31 46.44 -8.02
C GLY A 996 20.58 45.40 -8.86
N ARG A 997 21.30 44.76 -9.79
CA ARG A 997 20.87 43.56 -10.54
C ARG A 997 21.93 42.53 -10.32
N ASN A 998 21.73 41.62 -9.38
CA ASN A 998 22.79 40.79 -8.85
C ASN A 998 22.43 39.32 -8.98
N ILE A 999 23.22 38.58 -9.74
CA ILE A 999 23.21 37.12 -9.70
C ILE A 999 24.04 36.73 -8.47
N VAL A 1000 23.47 35.98 -7.55
CA VAL A 1000 24.21 35.30 -6.48
C VAL A 1000 24.43 33.87 -6.97
N ALA A 1001 25.67 33.53 -7.31
CA ALA A 1001 26.04 32.20 -7.79
C ALA A 1001 27.25 31.70 -6.99
N GLU A 1002 27.17 30.46 -6.55
CA GLU A 1002 28.24 29.66 -5.96
C GLU A 1002 28.39 28.43 -6.86
N ILE A 1003 29.53 28.27 -7.54
CA ILE A 1003 29.72 27.22 -8.55
C ILE A 1003 31.04 26.47 -8.30
N TRP A 1004 30.93 25.15 -8.17
CA TRP A 1004 32.00 24.20 -7.89
C TRP A 1004 32.17 23.20 -9.03
N VAL A 1005 33.37 22.64 -9.15
CA VAL A 1005 33.62 21.36 -9.82
C VAL A 1005 33.86 20.33 -8.72
N VAL A 1006 32.93 19.38 -8.56
CA VAL A 1006 32.93 18.38 -7.47
C VAL A 1006 33.46 17.05 -8.00
N PHE A 1007 34.31 16.40 -7.21
CA PHE A 1007 34.90 15.10 -7.51
C PHE A 1007 34.28 14.03 -6.61
N TYR A 1008 33.86 12.92 -7.22
CA TYR A 1008 33.29 11.76 -6.55
C TYR A 1008 34.27 10.60 -6.60
N THR A 1009 34.22 9.75 -5.58
CA THR A 1009 34.96 8.49 -5.45
C THR A 1009 34.01 7.43 -4.91
N ASN A 1010 34.38 6.15 -5.02
CA ASN A 1010 33.60 5.07 -4.41
C ASN A 1010 33.36 5.32 -2.92
N SER A 1011 32.11 5.18 -2.46
CA SER A 1011 31.80 5.14 -1.02
C SER A 1011 32.40 3.88 -0.38
N THR A 1012 32.69 3.92 0.92
CA THR A 1012 33.14 2.73 1.66
C THR A 1012 31.92 1.94 2.14
N THR A 1013 31.78 0.71 1.66
CA THR A 1013 30.87 -0.31 2.22
C THR A 1013 31.23 -0.67 3.65
#